data_AF-A0A5M3WMC9-F1
#
_entry.id   AF-A0A5M3WMC9-F1
#
_cell.length_a   1.000
_cell.length_b   1.000
_cell.length_c   1.000
_cell.angle_alpha   90.00
_cell.angle_beta   90.00
_cell.angle_gamma   90.00
#
_symmetry.space_group_name_H-M   'P 1'
#
loop_
_entity.id
_entity.type
_entity.pdbx_description
1 polymer ?
#
loop_
_entity_poly.entity_id
_entity_poly.type
_entity_poly.pdbx_seq_one_letter_code
_entity_poly.pdbx_strand_id
1 'polypeptide(L)'
;MVMVSLVVNLAQPAQAAESLPTTYTMTYRLSDNVDRAQLQGLLDDLNNRHALLSDAMREQSDLYPLVLPGGPDFMVERDFDGYLSLSGPTLSLTIEADAVQANDLSWWEDVLVYGATLLLGIVLRSICVGAFAAGSGGTAALPAIVFCAAMGGFMQTFVYQAIVIFTQGRETDWRAWGNALGKAMFGAVQAIGWEGGINTFAGTVLPGWFGSAGAWIVATGRSFTGFWEGVGRQMQQFGAKMVTETRTFGQGLLDALSQLGPPAVNLRVLPLGDSITYGDGTPDSSSYRAQLWGLLLADDVDRLDYVGAQRTGQLADRDNEGHQGWTISQISGITSCTMREYRPNVVTLHIGTNDMDRNIDVAGAPERLRGLIRQILAAGPETTVLVSTLIPSTTPAIMNRIQQYNAAIPGIVADFQAAGRGVHLVDMSAVTPGDMTDSLHPNANGYRKMAVAFDKTISAVLRSGGFLTAKNGVPGACGSTPPEDPSVAGMDGWNRFERFGGMIAAGVPGGTREELRFADIDGDGRDDYLMVDPQGRVRAWGNKLPSVIWNEWGEVAAGVPGGTREELRFADLNGDGRDDYLLVDPQGRVRAWGNAFPSKIWTPWGEVAAGVPGGTREGLRFADIDGDGADDYLMVGPQGQVRAWGNKLPSKIWTELGVVAWGVGATPQEVRFTDLDGDSRDDYLVVNAQGKVRAWLNTFGQSGGEPWLVQGEIASGAGVSRENVEFADVDGDGNADYLTINAAGQVWAWMGERFAGPERWDPQGMIAAGVSGGTLEGLRFADLNADGKADYLMVDPQGRVRAWGNRLPSVIWTEWGEVAAGVPGGTREELRFADLNGDGRDDYLLVDPQGRVRAWGNAFPSKIWTPWGEVAAGVPGGTREGLRFADIDGDGRDDYLMVGPQGQVRAWGNAFPSKIWTEWGEIASGIGLHNSMITFADIDGDGRDDYLSVNDRGRIWAWRNNRGSGGPNWLIQGEIATGVGATRDQVFLEDVNGDRRFDYLVSTSAGAVTAWHGNGQVRKG
;
A
#
# COMPACT_ATOMS: atom_id res chain seq x y z
N MET A 1 -4.33 26.28 -49.22
CA MET A 1 -5.32 26.00 -50.30
C MET A 1 -4.94 24.85 -51.21
N VAL A 2 -3.69 24.58 -51.62
CA VAL A 2 -3.38 23.39 -52.46
C VAL A 2 -3.69 22.07 -51.73
N MET A 3 -3.39 21.92 -50.43
CA MET A 3 -3.73 20.72 -49.63
C MET A 3 -5.21 20.67 -49.22
N VAL A 4 -5.83 21.81 -48.89
CA VAL A 4 -7.30 21.89 -48.66
C VAL A 4 -8.04 21.53 -49.95
N SER A 5 -7.57 22.02 -51.11
CA SER A 5 -8.06 21.58 -52.42
C SER A 5 -7.65 20.15 -52.77
N LEU A 6 -6.54 19.61 -52.26
CA LEU A 6 -6.17 18.20 -52.46
C LEU A 6 -7.15 17.30 -51.70
N VAL A 7 -7.38 17.56 -50.42
CA VAL A 7 -8.35 16.86 -49.55
C VAL A 7 -9.77 17.00 -50.10
N VAL A 8 -10.19 18.20 -50.48
CA VAL A 8 -11.51 18.44 -51.10
C VAL A 8 -11.62 17.79 -52.48
N ASN A 9 -10.53 17.67 -53.27
CA ASN A 9 -10.53 16.91 -54.53
C ASN A 9 -10.31 15.40 -54.35
N LEU A 10 -9.85 14.93 -53.19
CA LEU A 10 -9.73 13.51 -52.83
C LEU A 10 -11.08 12.94 -52.38
N ALA A 11 -11.93 13.76 -51.77
CA ALA A 11 -13.33 13.43 -51.45
C ALA A 11 -14.23 13.38 -52.72
N GLN A 12 -13.90 14.12 -53.77
CA GLN A 12 -14.69 14.15 -55.02
C GLN A 12 -14.73 12.83 -55.82
N PRO A 13 -13.65 12.04 -55.97
CA PRO A 13 -13.71 10.72 -56.62
C PRO A 13 -14.40 9.65 -55.76
N ALA A 14 -14.45 9.82 -54.44
CA ALA A 14 -15.17 8.92 -53.54
C ALA A 14 -16.70 9.02 -53.70
N GLN A 15 -17.20 10.18 -54.12
CA GLN A 15 -18.62 10.42 -54.40
C GLN A 15 -19.09 9.91 -55.78
N ALA A 16 -18.18 9.41 -56.63
CA ALA A 16 -18.49 9.02 -58.01
C ALA A 16 -18.18 7.55 -58.37
N ALA A 17 -17.64 6.75 -57.44
CA ALA A 17 -17.29 5.35 -57.68
C ALA A 17 -18.40 4.40 -57.18
N GLU A 18 -18.80 3.41 -58.00
CA GLU A 18 -19.79 2.38 -57.61
C GLU A 18 -19.29 1.50 -56.44
N SER A 19 -17.98 1.49 -56.18
CA SER A 19 -17.33 0.88 -55.01
C SER A 19 -15.99 1.58 -54.74
N LEU A 20 -15.70 1.91 -53.49
CA LEU A 20 -14.43 2.49 -53.05
C LEU A 20 -13.32 1.42 -53.00
N PRO A 21 -12.04 1.78 -53.24
CA PRO A 21 -10.94 0.83 -53.29
C PRO A 21 -10.57 0.30 -51.89
N THR A 22 -10.10 -0.93 -51.77
CA THR A 22 -9.55 -1.50 -50.52
C THR A 22 -8.11 -1.03 -50.24
N THR A 23 -7.48 -0.30 -51.16
CA THR A 23 -6.12 0.22 -51.00
C THR A 23 -6.03 1.61 -51.62
N TYR A 24 -5.42 2.55 -50.90
CA TYR A 24 -5.23 3.93 -51.36
C TYR A 24 -3.82 4.43 -51.07
N THR A 25 -3.15 5.01 -52.08
CA THR A 25 -1.79 5.56 -51.92
C THR A 25 -1.75 7.06 -52.14
N MET A 26 -1.36 7.79 -51.10
CA MET A 26 -1.04 9.22 -51.16
C MET A 26 0.44 9.40 -51.50
N THR A 27 0.76 10.33 -52.40
CA THR A 27 2.15 10.61 -52.78
C THR A 27 2.48 12.09 -52.63
N TYR A 28 3.68 12.39 -52.14
CA TYR A 28 4.18 13.74 -51.91
C TYR A 28 5.60 13.87 -52.46
N ARG A 29 5.82 14.86 -53.33
CA ARG A 29 7.13 15.12 -53.92
C ARG A 29 7.96 16.02 -52.99
N LEU A 30 9.06 15.49 -52.49
CA LEU A 30 9.95 16.15 -51.55
C LEU A 30 10.91 17.13 -52.24
N SER A 31 11.23 18.23 -51.56
CA SER A 31 12.27 19.17 -51.99
C SER A 31 13.68 18.60 -51.80
N ASP A 32 14.67 19.22 -52.43
CA ASP A 32 16.09 18.82 -52.33
C ASP A 32 16.70 19.11 -50.96
N ASN A 33 16.06 19.94 -50.13
CA ASN A 33 16.54 20.35 -48.80
C ASN A 33 16.18 19.36 -47.67
N VAL A 34 15.55 18.23 -48.00
CA VAL A 34 15.14 17.21 -47.03
C VAL A 34 16.22 16.14 -46.95
N ASP A 35 16.75 15.89 -45.75
CA ASP A 35 17.69 14.78 -45.52
C ASP A 35 16.98 13.44 -45.74
N ARG A 36 17.38 12.74 -46.81
CA ARG A 36 16.77 11.48 -47.24
C ARG A 36 17.12 10.32 -46.30
N ALA A 37 18.33 10.31 -45.73
CA ALA A 37 18.76 9.23 -44.86
C ALA A 37 18.08 9.32 -43.50
N GLN A 38 17.96 10.53 -42.97
CA GLN A 38 17.22 10.78 -41.73
C GLN A 38 15.72 10.51 -41.91
N LEU A 39 15.13 10.95 -43.03
CA LEU A 39 13.74 10.67 -43.34
C LEU A 39 13.51 9.15 -43.42
N GLN A 40 14.36 8.40 -44.12
CA GLN A 40 14.24 6.94 -44.21
C GLN A 40 14.23 6.29 -42.83
N GLY A 41 15.12 6.69 -41.91
CA GLY A 41 15.14 6.16 -40.55
C GLY A 41 13.85 6.43 -39.76
N LEU A 42 13.21 7.59 -39.98
CA LEU A 42 11.91 7.91 -39.38
C LEU A 42 10.77 7.06 -39.98
N LEU A 43 10.82 6.79 -41.29
CA LEU A 43 9.82 5.92 -41.93
C LEU A 43 9.98 4.46 -41.49
N ASP A 44 11.21 3.97 -41.37
CA ASP A 44 11.51 2.62 -40.92
C ASP A 44 11.05 2.40 -39.46
N ASP A 45 11.27 3.40 -38.60
CA ASP A 45 10.74 3.40 -37.24
C ASP A 45 9.20 3.37 -37.25
N LEU A 46 8.52 4.29 -37.93
CA LEU A 46 7.06 4.34 -37.98
C LEU A 46 6.42 3.06 -38.56
N ASN A 47 7.01 2.45 -39.58
CA ASN A 47 6.49 1.22 -40.19
C ASN A 47 6.70 -0.03 -39.32
N ASN A 48 7.73 -0.06 -38.46
CA ASN A 48 8.08 -1.25 -37.68
C ASN A 48 7.71 -1.12 -36.19
N ARG A 49 7.21 0.04 -35.75
CA ARG A 49 6.94 0.33 -34.34
C ARG A 49 5.75 -0.45 -33.80
N HIS A 50 4.72 -0.65 -34.61
CA HIS A 50 3.52 -1.42 -34.28
C HIS A 50 3.17 -2.39 -35.40
N ALA A 51 2.32 -3.37 -35.07
CA ALA A 51 1.85 -4.37 -36.02
C ALA A 51 0.91 -3.78 -37.09
N LEU A 52 0.18 -2.71 -36.76
CA LEU A 52 -0.68 -1.97 -37.67
C LEU A 52 -0.20 -0.53 -37.80
N LEU A 53 -0.27 0.00 -39.02
CA LEU A 53 0.05 1.41 -39.26
C LEU A 53 -0.88 2.36 -38.47
N SER A 54 -2.16 2.02 -38.32
CA SER A 54 -3.12 2.79 -37.53
C SER A 54 -2.70 2.96 -36.06
N ASP A 55 -2.05 1.96 -35.46
CA ASP A 55 -1.55 2.03 -34.08
C ASP A 55 -0.31 2.93 -33.96
N ALA A 56 0.61 2.88 -34.91
CA ALA A 56 1.72 3.83 -34.98
C ALA A 56 1.22 5.27 -35.20
N MET A 57 0.15 5.43 -35.96
CA MET A 57 -0.52 6.70 -36.21
C MET A 57 -1.29 7.22 -34.99
N ARG A 58 -1.88 6.33 -34.18
CA ARG A 58 -2.51 6.65 -32.89
C ARG A 58 -1.49 6.98 -31.82
N GLU A 59 -0.40 6.22 -31.68
CA GLU A 59 0.69 6.57 -30.76
C GLU A 59 1.28 7.95 -31.10
N GLN A 60 1.47 8.27 -32.39
CA GLN A 60 1.84 9.64 -32.79
C GLN A 60 0.75 10.66 -32.41
N SER A 61 -0.54 10.31 -32.57
CA SER A 61 -1.64 11.15 -32.09
C SER A 61 -1.60 11.34 -30.57
N ASP A 62 -1.27 10.32 -29.79
CA ASP A 62 -1.32 10.31 -28.32
C ASP A 62 -0.08 10.97 -27.71
N LEU A 63 1.06 10.93 -28.42
CA LEU A 63 2.26 11.72 -28.12
C LEU A 63 2.06 13.21 -28.46
N TYR A 64 1.11 13.54 -29.35
CA TYR A 64 0.71 14.90 -29.74
C TYR A 64 -0.82 15.10 -29.60
N PRO A 65 -1.41 14.89 -28.40
CA PRO A 65 -2.83 14.59 -28.21
C PRO A 65 -3.76 15.61 -28.87
N LEU A 66 -4.65 15.07 -29.71
CA LEU A 66 -5.69 15.78 -30.48
C LEU A 66 -7.04 15.84 -29.74
N VAL A 67 -7.06 15.85 -28.40
CA VAL A 67 -8.32 15.92 -27.62
C VAL A 67 -8.25 17.00 -26.53
N LEU A 68 -9.21 17.92 -26.55
CA LEU A 68 -9.50 18.90 -25.49
C LEU A 68 -11.02 18.98 -25.25
N PRO A 69 -11.47 19.34 -24.03
CA PRO A 69 -12.89 19.31 -23.65
C PRO A 69 -13.78 20.10 -24.61
N GLY A 70 -14.77 19.43 -25.21
CA GLY A 70 -15.79 20.05 -26.06
C GLY A 70 -15.43 20.24 -27.55
N GLY A 71 -14.32 19.64 -28.03
CA GLY A 71 -14.11 19.43 -29.46
C GLY A 71 -14.79 18.14 -29.95
N PRO A 72 -15.13 18.01 -31.25
CA PRO A 72 -15.55 16.72 -31.79
C PRO A 72 -14.36 15.75 -31.73
N ASP A 73 -14.57 14.57 -31.15
CA ASP A 73 -13.60 13.48 -31.20
C ASP A 73 -13.43 13.07 -32.65
N PHE A 74 -12.18 13.13 -33.12
CA PHE A 74 -11.82 12.59 -34.41
C PHE A 74 -10.80 11.50 -34.17
N MET A 75 -11.32 10.31 -33.92
CA MET A 75 -10.54 9.10 -33.80
C MET A 75 -10.73 8.34 -35.11
N VAL A 76 -9.65 7.81 -35.68
CA VAL A 76 -9.85 6.67 -36.59
C VAL A 76 -10.25 5.50 -35.70
N GLU A 77 -11.55 5.38 -35.43
CA GLU A 77 -12.14 4.39 -34.54
C GLU A 77 -11.93 2.95 -35.01
N ARG A 78 -11.47 2.75 -36.24
CA ARG A 78 -11.27 1.43 -36.85
C ARG A 78 -9.83 1.20 -37.30
N ASP A 79 -9.29 0.07 -36.90
CA ASP A 79 -7.95 -0.38 -37.23
C ASP A 79 -7.77 -0.57 -38.74
N PHE A 80 -6.68 -0.04 -39.28
CA PHE A 80 -6.26 -0.26 -40.66
C PHE A 80 -4.75 -0.49 -40.73
N ASP A 81 -4.33 -1.17 -41.80
CA ASP A 81 -2.92 -1.40 -42.07
C ASP A 81 -2.42 -0.54 -43.23
N GLY A 82 -1.10 -0.54 -43.46
CA GLY A 82 -0.49 0.23 -44.52
C GLY A 82 1.00 0.42 -44.30
N TYR A 83 1.61 1.28 -45.10
CA TYR A 83 3.03 1.60 -44.93
C TYR A 83 3.41 2.93 -45.55
N LEU A 84 4.45 3.56 -45.01
CA LEU A 84 5.16 4.67 -45.64
C LEU A 84 6.32 4.15 -46.49
N SER A 85 6.58 4.77 -47.63
CA SER A 85 7.73 4.44 -48.47
C SER A 85 8.37 5.67 -49.11
N LEU A 86 9.67 5.58 -49.36
CA LEU A 86 10.44 6.63 -50.02
C LEU A 86 11.08 6.06 -51.30
N SER A 87 10.77 6.66 -52.44
CA SER A 87 11.34 6.29 -53.74
C SER A 87 11.79 7.54 -54.51
N GLY A 88 13.10 7.76 -54.56
CA GLY A 88 13.68 8.95 -55.17
C GLY A 88 13.21 10.24 -54.49
N PRO A 89 12.59 11.21 -55.22
CA PRO A 89 12.04 12.43 -54.64
C PRO A 89 10.61 12.25 -54.12
N THR A 90 10.06 11.04 -54.03
CA THR A 90 8.64 10.81 -53.72
C THR A 90 8.49 10.06 -52.40
N LEU A 91 7.80 10.68 -51.44
CA LEU A 91 7.29 10.06 -50.22
C LEU A 91 5.87 9.57 -50.47
N SER A 92 5.56 8.34 -50.08
CA SER A 92 4.24 7.75 -50.26
C SER A 92 3.71 7.20 -48.93
N LEU A 93 2.40 7.30 -48.71
CA LEU A 93 1.65 6.65 -47.63
C LEU A 93 0.58 5.78 -48.29
N THR A 94 0.67 4.48 -48.10
CA THR A 94 -0.33 3.51 -48.54
C THR A 94 -1.20 3.10 -47.36
N ILE A 95 -2.52 3.13 -47.56
CA ILE A 95 -3.55 2.71 -46.60
C ILE A 95 -4.26 1.49 -47.17
N GLU A 96 -4.42 0.44 -46.36
CA GLU A 96 -5.11 -0.80 -46.69
C GLU A 96 -6.33 -0.98 -45.77
N ALA A 97 -7.50 -1.16 -46.37
CA ALA A 97 -8.80 -1.23 -45.70
C ALA A 97 -9.47 -2.59 -45.95
N ASP A 98 -10.18 -3.12 -44.95
CA ASP A 98 -11.01 -4.31 -45.15
C ASP A 98 -12.29 -4.00 -45.95
N ALA A 99 -13.02 -5.04 -46.34
CA ALA A 99 -14.23 -4.88 -47.16
C ALA A 99 -15.38 -4.11 -46.45
N VAL A 100 -15.39 -4.05 -45.11
CA VAL A 100 -16.41 -3.33 -44.33
C VAL A 100 -16.08 -1.84 -44.31
N GLN A 101 -14.81 -1.51 -44.08
CA GLN A 101 -14.27 -0.14 -44.06
C GLN A 101 -14.25 0.48 -45.45
N ALA A 102 -13.95 -0.31 -46.48
CA ALA A 102 -13.92 0.16 -47.86
C ALA A 102 -15.23 0.85 -48.25
N ASN A 103 -16.38 0.41 -47.74
CA ASN A 103 -17.70 0.96 -48.11
C ASN A 103 -18.17 2.17 -47.28
N ASP A 104 -17.36 2.64 -46.32
CA ASP A 104 -17.71 3.73 -45.40
C ASP A 104 -17.04 5.04 -45.86
N LEU A 105 -17.82 5.91 -46.52
CA LEU A 105 -17.32 7.17 -47.10
C LEU A 105 -16.77 8.12 -46.02
N SER A 106 -17.46 8.21 -44.88
CA SER A 106 -17.01 9.01 -43.74
C SER A 106 -15.66 8.54 -43.22
N TRP A 107 -15.49 7.21 -43.10
CA TRP A 107 -14.22 6.63 -42.67
C TRP A 107 -13.07 6.94 -43.63
N TRP A 108 -13.29 6.87 -44.95
CA TRP A 108 -12.27 7.24 -45.94
C TRP A 108 -11.93 8.73 -45.93
N GLU A 109 -12.93 9.61 -45.79
CA GLU A 109 -12.69 11.04 -45.61
C GLU A 109 -11.78 11.28 -44.40
N ASP A 110 -12.04 10.55 -43.31
CA ASP A 110 -11.35 10.77 -42.06
C ASP A 110 -9.89 10.30 -42.09
N VAL A 111 -9.66 9.07 -42.58
CA VAL A 111 -8.34 8.46 -42.69
C VAL A 111 -7.45 9.21 -43.69
N LEU A 112 -8.00 9.66 -44.81
CA LEU A 112 -7.24 10.41 -45.82
C LEU A 112 -6.85 11.80 -45.34
N VAL A 113 -7.72 12.50 -44.61
CA VAL A 113 -7.40 13.78 -43.97
C VAL A 113 -6.25 13.58 -42.97
N TYR A 114 -6.38 12.60 -42.10
CA TYR A 114 -5.37 12.33 -41.07
C TYR A 114 -4.02 11.95 -41.69
N GLY A 115 -4.01 10.99 -42.62
CA GLY A 115 -2.80 10.56 -43.32
C GLY A 115 -2.11 11.67 -44.11
N ALA A 116 -2.87 12.58 -44.74
CA ALA A 116 -2.31 13.74 -45.41
C ALA A 116 -1.65 14.74 -44.44
N THR A 117 -2.24 14.95 -43.26
CA THR A 117 -1.66 15.85 -42.23
C THR A 117 -0.41 15.26 -41.56
N LEU A 118 -0.37 13.94 -41.36
CA LEU A 118 0.81 13.23 -40.87
C LEU A 118 2.01 13.34 -41.83
N LEU A 119 1.79 13.09 -43.12
CA LEU A 119 2.84 13.25 -44.15
C LEU A 119 3.45 14.65 -44.13
N LEU A 120 2.62 15.69 -43.95
CA LEU A 120 3.08 17.06 -43.87
C LEU A 120 3.91 17.33 -42.61
N GLY A 121 3.47 16.82 -41.45
CA GLY A 121 4.20 16.92 -40.19
C GLY A 121 5.60 16.29 -40.27
N ILE A 122 5.69 15.10 -40.87
CA ILE A 122 6.95 14.39 -41.11
C ILE A 122 7.90 15.22 -41.98
N VAL A 123 7.42 15.76 -43.10
CA VAL A 123 8.24 16.57 -44.01
C VAL A 123 8.76 17.83 -43.32
N LEU A 124 7.92 18.52 -42.55
CA LEU A 124 8.30 19.74 -41.85
C LEU A 124 9.31 19.47 -40.73
N ARG A 125 9.14 18.37 -39.99
CA ARG A 125 10.10 17.91 -38.99
C ARG A 125 11.46 17.64 -39.63
N SER A 126 11.51 16.92 -40.75
CA SER A 126 12.76 16.61 -41.46
C SER A 126 13.47 17.86 -42.00
N ILE A 127 12.73 18.84 -42.54
CA ILE A 127 13.30 20.12 -42.98
C ILE A 127 13.88 20.89 -41.79
N CYS A 128 13.15 20.92 -40.67
CA CYS A 128 13.60 21.57 -39.45
C CYS A 128 14.91 20.97 -38.93
N VAL A 129 15.00 19.65 -38.81
CA VAL A 129 16.22 19.01 -38.29
C VAL A 129 17.40 19.20 -39.25
N GLY A 130 17.17 19.11 -40.55
CA GLY A 130 18.20 19.38 -41.56
C GLY A 130 18.75 20.81 -41.48
N ALA A 131 17.90 21.80 -41.20
CA ALA A 131 18.32 23.19 -40.99
C ALA A 131 19.20 23.34 -39.73
N PHE A 132 18.86 22.66 -38.63
CA PHE A 132 19.70 22.64 -37.42
C PHE A 132 21.05 21.95 -37.67
N ALA A 133 21.05 20.80 -38.36
CA ALA A 133 22.26 20.07 -38.69
C ALA A 133 23.21 20.87 -39.62
N ALA A 134 22.66 21.63 -40.57
CA ALA A 134 23.43 22.53 -41.42
C ALA A 134 24.06 23.69 -40.62
N GLY A 135 23.37 24.19 -39.59
CA GLY A 135 23.86 25.25 -38.70
C GLY A 135 24.91 24.80 -37.68
N SER A 136 24.94 23.50 -37.33
CA SER A 136 25.82 22.92 -36.30
C SER A 136 27.00 22.11 -36.85
N GLY A 137 27.22 22.09 -38.17
CA GLY A 137 28.32 21.35 -38.78
C GLY A 137 28.07 19.83 -38.90
N GLY A 138 26.81 19.41 -39.01
CA GLY A 138 26.42 18.04 -39.33
C GLY A 138 25.83 17.22 -38.18
N THR A 139 25.58 17.80 -37.00
CA THR A 139 24.97 17.10 -35.86
C THR A 139 23.84 17.91 -35.23
N ALA A 140 22.59 17.45 -35.33
CA ALA A 140 21.50 18.06 -34.58
C ALA A 140 21.57 17.56 -33.12
N ALA A 141 21.67 18.47 -32.14
CA ALA A 141 21.60 18.12 -30.73
C ALA A 141 20.18 17.64 -30.35
N LEU A 142 20.06 16.76 -29.35
CA LEU A 142 18.78 16.26 -28.81
C LEU A 142 17.71 17.36 -28.62
N PRO A 143 18.02 18.55 -28.06
CA PRO A 143 17.06 19.64 -27.92
C PRO A 143 16.48 20.16 -29.26
N ALA A 144 17.27 20.11 -30.35
CA ALA A 144 16.82 20.51 -31.67
C ALA A 144 15.87 19.47 -32.29
N ILE A 145 16.10 18.18 -32.01
CA ILE A 145 15.24 17.09 -32.46
C ILE A 145 13.87 17.16 -31.76
N VAL A 146 13.87 17.42 -30.44
CA VAL A 146 12.65 17.62 -29.63
C VAL A 146 11.88 18.85 -30.09
N PHE A 147 12.57 19.97 -30.36
CA PHE A 147 11.95 21.17 -30.91
C PHE A 147 11.30 20.95 -32.29
N CYS A 148 12.01 20.27 -33.20
CA CYS A 148 11.48 19.99 -34.53
C CYS A 148 10.29 19.02 -34.50
N ALA A 149 10.22 18.15 -33.49
CA ALA A 149 9.07 17.30 -33.23
C ALA A 149 7.85 18.13 -32.79
N ALA A 150 8.02 19.03 -31.83
CA ALA A 150 6.96 19.95 -31.37
C ALA A 150 6.42 20.86 -32.50
N MET A 151 7.29 21.30 -33.42
CA MET A 151 6.88 22.07 -34.60
C MET A 151 6.07 21.25 -35.60
N GLY A 152 6.43 19.97 -35.79
CA GLY A 152 5.66 19.03 -36.60
C GLY A 152 4.23 18.87 -36.06
N GLY A 153 4.11 18.64 -34.75
CA GLY A 153 2.83 18.52 -34.05
C GLY A 153 1.98 19.80 -34.13
N PHE A 154 2.58 20.96 -33.87
CA PHE A 154 1.92 22.27 -34.03
C PHE A 154 1.26 22.42 -35.41
N MET A 155 2.02 22.12 -36.46
CA MET A 155 1.57 22.31 -37.84
C MET A 155 0.49 21.31 -38.25
N GLN A 156 0.58 20.07 -37.77
CA GLN A 156 -0.46 19.06 -37.97
C GLN A 156 -1.79 19.52 -37.36
N THR A 157 -1.80 19.95 -36.09
CA THR A 157 -3.00 20.44 -35.40
C THR A 157 -3.56 21.71 -36.04
N PHE A 158 -2.71 22.67 -36.40
CA PHE A 158 -3.15 23.93 -36.99
C PHE A 158 -3.78 23.75 -38.38
N VAL A 159 -3.20 22.90 -39.22
CA VAL A 159 -3.72 22.62 -40.57
C VAL A 159 -5.05 21.87 -40.48
N TYR A 160 -5.18 20.93 -39.55
CA TYR A 160 -6.44 20.24 -39.29
C TYR A 160 -7.55 21.21 -38.88
N GLN A 161 -7.30 22.07 -37.89
CA GLN A 161 -8.30 23.05 -37.44
C GLN A 161 -8.65 24.06 -38.55
N ALA A 162 -7.69 24.42 -39.41
CA ALA A 162 -7.97 25.23 -40.58
C ALA A 162 -8.93 24.52 -41.55
N ILE A 163 -8.74 23.22 -41.82
CA ILE A 163 -9.66 22.43 -42.66
C ILE A 163 -11.08 22.49 -42.09
N VAL A 164 -11.25 22.26 -40.78
CA VAL A 164 -12.56 22.32 -40.11
C VAL A 164 -13.23 23.70 -40.26
N ILE A 165 -12.46 24.78 -40.12
CA ILE A 165 -12.99 26.15 -40.28
C ILE A 165 -13.48 26.38 -41.72
N PHE A 166 -12.74 25.88 -42.73
CA PHE A 166 -13.13 26.00 -44.13
C PHE A 166 -14.35 25.13 -44.47
N THR A 167 -14.40 23.87 -44.02
CA THR A 167 -15.51 22.96 -44.31
C THR A 167 -16.82 23.41 -43.65
N GLN A 168 -16.74 24.07 -42.49
CA GLN A 168 -17.90 24.65 -41.80
C GLN A 168 -18.30 26.05 -42.32
N GLY A 169 -17.60 26.60 -43.32
CA GLY A 169 -17.87 27.95 -43.84
C GLY A 169 -17.60 29.08 -42.84
N ARG A 170 -16.80 28.82 -41.81
CA ARG A 170 -16.49 29.76 -40.71
C ARG A 170 -15.25 30.61 -41.01
N GLU A 171 -14.92 30.80 -42.28
CA GLU A 171 -13.68 31.48 -42.73
C GLU A 171 -13.52 32.90 -42.18
N THR A 172 -14.63 33.57 -41.88
CA THR A 172 -14.68 34.94 -41.34
C THR A 172 -14.83 35.00 -39.81
N ASP A 173 -14.99 33.85 -39.14
CA ASP A 173 -15.11 33.75 -37.68
C ASP A 173 -13.72 33.78 -37.03
N TRP A 174 -13.32 34.98 -36.62
CA TRP A 174 -11.99 35.21 -36.06
C TRP A 174 -11.79 34.63 -34.66
N ARG A 175 -12.88 34.31 -33.95
CA ARG A 175 -12.85 33.58 -32.67
C ARG A 175 -12.50 32.10 -32.92
N ALA A 176 -12.99 31.52 -34.02
CA ALA A 176 -12.61 30.16 -34.44
C ALA A 176 -11.12 30.06 -34.81
N TRP A 177 -10.59 31.06 -35.52
CA TRP A 177 -9.15 31.12 -35.85
C TRP A 177 -8.26 31.33 -34.61
N GLY A 178 -8.69 32.15 -33.64
CA GLY A 178 -8.01 32.30 -32.34
C GLY A 178 -7.99 31.01 -31.52
N ASN A 179 -9.11 30.27 -31.51
CA ASN A 179 -9.23 28.96 -30.86
C ASN A 179 -8.34 27.91 -31.54
N ALA A 180 -8.31 27.86 -32.88
CA ALA A 180 -7.44 26.96 -33.65
C ALA A 180 -5.95 27.20 -33.37
N LEU A 181 -5.53 28.46 -33.25
CA LEU A 181 -4.15 28.80 -32.89
C LEU A 181 -3.81 28.41 -31.45
N GLY A 182 -4.71 28.67 -30.50
CA GLY A 182 -4.54 28.26 -29.10
C GLY A 182 -4.37 26.75 -28.96
N LYS A 183 -5.20 25.97 -29.67
CA LYS A 183 -5.10 24.50 -29.72
C LYS A 183 -3.78 24.00 -30.29
N ALA A 184 -3.30 24.60 -31.39
CA ALA A 184 -2.02 24.22 -31.99
C ALA A 184 -0.82 24.52 -31.07
N MET A 185 -0.85 25.67 -30.37
CA MET A 185 0.19 26.02 -29.39
C MET A 185 0.22 25.07 -28.20
N PHE A 186 -0.93 24.60 -27.71
CA PHE A 186 -1.02 23.66 -26.60
C PHE A 186 -0.44 22.27 -26.96
N GLY A 187 -0.79 21.71 -28.12
CA GLY A 187 -0.22 20.44 -28.59
C GLY A 187 1.32 20.50 -28.73
N ALA A 188 1.86 21.66 -29.09
CA ALA A 188 3.30 21.89 -29.17
C ALA A 188 4.00 21.96 -27.79
N VAL A 189 3.29 22.39 -26.74
CA VAL A 189 3.83 22.52 -25.37
C VAL A 189 3.76 21.18 -24.62
N GLN A 190 2.70 20.39 -24.81
CA GLN A 190 2.58 19.05 -24.23
C GLN A 190 3.68 18.11 -24.73
N ALA A 191 4.07 18.21 -26.00
CA ALA A 191 5.19 17.46 -26.59
C ALA A 191 6.55 17.70 -25.91
N ILE A 192 6.71 18.81 -25.18
CA ILE A 192 7.94 19.18 -24.46
C ILE A 192 7.88 18.70 -22.99
N GLY A 193 6.70 18.39 -22.47
CA GLY A 193 6.46 18.09 -21.05
C GLY A 193 6.99 16.73 -20.56
N TRP A 194 7.29 15.79 -21.46
CA TRP A 194 7.68 14.43 -21.07
C TRP A 194 9.18 14.27 -20.73
N GLU A 195 10.06 15.21 -21.08
CA GLU A 195 11.51 15.14 -20.74
C GLU A 195 11.98 16.14 -19.66
N GLY A 196 11.10 16.58 -18.75
CA GLY A 196 11.53 17.25 -17.50
C GLY A 196 12.07 18.69 -17.66
N GLY A 197 11.64 19.43 -18.67
CA GLY A 197 12.17 20.77 -19.00
C GLY A 197 11.27 21.99 -18.72
N ILE A 198 10.11 21.84 -18.08
CA ILE A 198 9.08 22.89 -18.05
C ILE A 198 9.52 24.15 -17.27
N ASN A 199 10.18 24.01 -16.12
CA ASN A 199 10.60 25.17 -15.31
C ASN A 199 11.71 26.01 -15.97
N THR A 200 12.63 25.35 -16.69
CA THR A 200 13.73 26.03 -17.41
C THR A 200 13.24 26.65 -18.72
N PHE A 201 12.30 26.00 -19.41
CA PHE A 201 11.74 26.51 -20.67
C PHE A 201 10.88 27.77 -20.46
N ALA A 202 9.98 27.75 -19.46
CA ALA A 202 9.12 28.89 -19.12
C ALA A 202 9.91 30.08 -18.54
N GLY A 203 10.92 29.82 -17.70
CA GLY A 203 11.69 30.87 -17.02
C GLY A 203 12.84 31.50 -17.83
N THR A 204 13.45 30.77 -18.76
CA THR A 204 14.68 31.22 -19.45
C THR A 204 14.62 31.21 -20.98
N VAL A 205 13.80 30.36 -21.60
CA VAL A 205 13.81 30.18 -23.08
C VAL A 205 12.67 30.95 -23.75
N LEU A 206 11.47 30.94 -23.16
CA LEU A 206 10.27 31.60 -23.71
C LEU A 206 10.49 33.08 -24.11
N PRO A 207 11.11 33.94 -23.27
CA PRO A 207 11.26 35.36 -23.59
C PRO A 207 12.32 35.64 -24.67
N GLY A 208 13.40 34.85 -24.74
CA GLY A 208 14.45 34.99 -25.76
C GLY A 208 14.06 34.41 -27.14
N TRP A 209 13.11 33.46 -27.12
CA TRP A 209 12.64 32.75 -28.31
C TRP A 209 11.70 33.59 -29.18
N PHE A 210 10.80 34.41 -28.62
CA PHE A 210 9.97 35.33 -29.42
C PHE A 210 10.78 36.35 -30.23
N GLY A 211 11.95 36.77 -29.73
CA GLY A 211 12.87 37.64 -30.47
C GLY A 211 13.68 36.93 -31.55
N SER A 212 14.10 35.69 -31.28
CA SER A 212 15.02 34.93 -32.16
C SER A 212 14.31 34.12 -33.24
N ALA A 213 13.13 33.55 -32.94
CA ALA A 213 12.27 32.87 -33.91
C ALA A 213 11.70 33.85 -34.94
N GLY A 214 11.34 35.07 -34.53
CA GLY A 214 10.94 36.14 -35.45
C GLY A 214 12.05 36.53 -36.42
N ALA A 215 13.30 36.61 -35.94
CA ALA A 215 14.46 36.89 -36.78
C ALA A 215 14.83 35.73 -37.72
N TRP A 216 14.71 34.48 -37.26
CA TRP A 216 14.98 33.28 -38.06
C TRP A 216 13.92 33.05 -39.16
N ILE A 217 12.64 33.27 -38.87
CA ILE A 217 11.54 33.24 -39.85
C ILE A 217 11.77 34.29 -40.95
N VAL A 218 12.22 35.48 -40.58
CA VAL A 218 12.53 36.57 -41.52
C VAL A 218 13.82 36.28 -42.33
N ALA A 219 14.85 35.68 -41.72
CA ALA A 219 16.13 35.39 -42.36
C ALA A 219 16.08 34.17 -43.29
N THR A 220 15.35 33.13 -42.90
CA THR A 220 15.13 31.90 -43.70
C THR A 220 14.02 32.09 -44.73
N GLY A 221 13.20 33.14 -44.57
CA GLY A 221 12.08 33.47 -45.45
C GLY A 221 12.41 33.63 -46.93
N ARG A 222 13.68 33.83 -47.32
CA ARG A 222 14.10 33.95 -48.74
C ARG A 222 14.22 32.62 -49.49
N SER A 223 14.31 31.48 -48.82
CA SER A 223 14.20 30.15 -49.47
C SER A 223 12.73 29.67 -49.56
N PHE A 224 11.83 30.34 -48.84
CA PHE A 224 10.40 30.05 -48.77
C PHE A 224 9.55 30.89 -49.75
N THR A 225 10.09 31.93 -50.38
CA THR A 225 9.33 32.87 -51.22
C THR A 225 8.69 32.24 -52.45
N GLY A 226 9.30 31.20 -53.06
CA GLY A 226 8.71 30.53 -54.23
C GLY A 226 7.45 29.71 -53.93
N PHE A 227 7.28 29.24 -52.69
CA PHE A 227 6.12 28.45 -52.25
C PHE A 227 4.96 29.33 -51.78
N TRP A 228 5.25 30.52 -51.23
CA TRP A 228 4.25 31.44 -50.66
C TRP A 228 3.72 32.51 -51.63
N GLU A 229 4.22 32.63 -52.86
CA GLU A 229 3.70 33.60 -53.85
C GLU A 229 2.22 33.37 -54.23
N GLY A 230 1.69 32.16 -54.06
CA GLY A 230 0.26 31.86 -54.20
C GLY A 230 -0.59 32.14 -52.94
N VAL A 231 0.01 32.20 -51.76
CA VAL A 231 -0.67 32.28 -50.46
C VAL A 231 -0.52 33.67 -49.80
N GLY A 232 0.39 34.50 -50.30
CA GLY A 232 0.75 35.80 -49.72
C GLY A 232 -0.40 36.80 -49.55
N ARG A 233 -1.43 36.78 -50.41
CA ARG A 233 -2.55 37.74 -50.30
C ARG A 233 -3.50 37.45 -49.14
N GLN A 234 -3.72 36.18 -48.78
CA GLN A 234 -4.57 35.82 -47.64
C GLN A 234 -3.82 35.87 -46.31
N MET A 235 -2.52 35.54 -46.29
CA MET A 235 -1.70 35.69 -45.07
C MET A 235 -1.39 37.15 -44.73
N GLN A 236 -1.26 38.04 -45.73
CA GLN A 236 -1.24 39.49 -45.47
C GLN A 236 -2.57 40.00 -44.92
N GLN A 237 -3.70 39.45 -45.38
CA GLN A 237 -5.02 39.75 -44.81
C GLN A 237 -5.18 39.18 -43.40
N PHE A 238 -4.64 38.00 -43.11
CA PHE A 238 -4.58 37.41 -41.76
C PHE A 238 -3.76 38.28 -40.81
N GLY A 239 -2.56 38.71 -41.22
CA GLY A 239 -1.72 39.63 -40.45
C GLY A 239 -2.33 41.02 -40.25
N ALA A 240 -2.92 41.61 -41.31
CA ALA A 240 -3.58 42.91 -41.24
C ALA A 240 -4.89 42.89 -40.45
N LYS A 241 -5.64 41.78 -40.48
CA LYS A 241 -6.84 41.58 -39.66
C LYS A 241 -6.55 41.21 -38.21
N MET A 242 -5.48 40.48 -37.89
CA MET A 242 -5.03 40.29 -36.50
C MET A 242 -4.81 41.62 -35.77
N VAL A 243 -4.26 42.61 -36.48
CA VAL A 243 -4.02 43.95 -35.95
C VAL A 243 -5.31 44.76 -35.79
N THR A 244 -6.36 44.50 -36.60
CA THR A 244 -7.61 45.30 -36.60
C THR A 244 -8.79 44.65 -35.85
N GLU A 245 -8.80 43.32 -35.69
CA GLU A 245 -9.82 42.51 -34.98
C GLU A 245 -9.24 41.87 -33.69
N THR A 246 -8.29 42.55 -33.05
CA THR A 246 -7.49 42.07 -31.92
C THR A 246 -8.34 41.60 -30.74
N ARG A 247 -9.56 42.16 -30.58
CA ARG A 247 -10.45 41.91 -29.44
C ARG A 247 -11.19 40.59 -29.55
N THR A 248 -11.74 40.25 -30.72
CA THR A 248 -12.47 39.00 -30.98
C THR A 248 -11.50 37.83 -31.17
N PHE A 249 -10.34 38.08 -31.77
CA PHE A 249 -9.22 37.15 -31.77
C PHE A 249 -8.71 36.86 -30.36
N GLY A 250 -8.46 37.94 -29.59
CA GLY A 250 -7.99 37.87 -28.21
C GLY A 250 -8.99 37.19 -27.29
N GLN A 251 -10.30 37.38 -27.50
CA GLN A 251 -11.34 36.64 -26.80
C GLN A 251 -11.32 35.15 -27.13
N GLY A 252 -11.23 34.75 -28.41
CA GLY A 252 -11.11 33.33 -28.76
C GLY A 252 -9.86 32.64 -28.20
N LEU A 253 -8.75 33.38 -28.12
CA LEU A 253 -7.52 32.94 -27.47
C LEU A 253 -7.69 32.88 -25.94
N LEU A 254 -8.28 33.90 -25.30
CA LEU A 254 -8.56 33.93 -23.87
C LEU A 254 -9.60 32.90 -23.45
N ASP A 255 -10.60 32.59 -24.28
CA ASP A 255 -11.60 31.56 -24.04
C ASP A 255 -10.94 30.18 -24.02
N ALA A 256 -10.09 29.90 -25.01
CA ALA A 256 -9.27 28.70 -25.06
C ALA A 256 -8.31 28.61 -23.86
N LEU A 257 -7.77 29.74 -23.39
CA LEU A 257 -6.92 29.80 -22.18
C LEU A 257 -7.74 29.76 -20.87
N SER A 258 -9.01 30.18 -20.87
CA SER A 258 -9.90 30.18 -19.70
C SER A 258 -10.57 28.83 -19.47
N GLN A 259 -10.78 28.05 -20.54
CA GLN A 259 -11.06 26.61 -20.47
C GLN A 259 -9.86 25.80 -19.97
N LEU A 260 -8.69 26.45 -19.84
CA LEU A 260 -7.46 25.93 -19.22
C LEU A 260 -7.16 26.59 -17.86
N GLY A 261 -8.00 27.50 -17.38
CA GLY A 261 -7.98 27.90 -15.97
C GLY A 261 -8.54 26.74 -15.13
N PRO A 262 -7.96 26.43 -13.95
CA PRO A 262 -8.47 25.32 -13.15
C PRO A 262 -9.97 25.56 -12.87
N PRO A 263 -10.81 24.52 -12.98
CA PRO A 263 -12.21 24.64 -12.55
C PRO A 263 -12.24 25.11 -11.10
N ALA A 264 -13.30 25.81 -10.70
CA ALA A 264 -13.51 26.12 -9.29
C ALA A 264 -13.43 24.82 -8.47
N VAL A 265 -12.53 24.78 -7.48
CA VAL A 265 -12.21 23.55 -6.74
C VAL A 265 -13.08 23.50 -5.49
N ASN A 266 -13.89 22.46 -5.37
CA ASN A 266 -14.52 22.12 -4.11
C ASN A 266 -13.44 21.60 -3.15
N LEU A 267 -13.24 22.27 -2.02
CA LEU A 267 -12.28 21.85 -1.02
C LEU A 267 -12.97 20.94 0.01
N ARG A 268 -12.65 19.65 -0.04
CA ARG A 268 -12.90 18.71 1.05
C ARG A 268 -11.63 18.59 1.86
N VAL A 269 -11.63 19.22 3.02
CA VAL A 269 -10.45 19.36 3.87
C VAL A 269 -10.58 18.39 5.05
N LEU A 270 -9.57 17.55 5.27
CA LEU A 270 -9.43 16.73 6.48
C LEU A 270 -8.42 17.41 7.43
N PRO A 271 -8.87 18.04 8.52
CA PRO A 271 -7.97 18.50 9.56
C PRO A 271 -7.46 17.32 10.39
N LEU A 272 -6.21 16.90 10.16
CA LEU A 272 -5.61 15.72 10.78
C LEU A 272 -4.51 16.12 11.77
N GLY A 273 -4.58 15.62 13.02
CA GLY A 273 -3.53 15.91 14.00
C GLY A 273 -3.89 15.58 15.44
N ASP A 274 -3.26 16.29 16.37
CA ASP A 274 -3.39 16.04 17.81
C ASP A 274 -4.41 16.98 18.50
N SER A 275 -4.24 17.23 19.81
CA SER A 275 -5.07 18.14 20.62
C SER A 275 -5.14 19.56 20.05
N ILE A 276 -4.12 20.01 19.32
CA ILE A 276 -4.13 21.33 18.69
C ILE A 276 -5.11 21.36 17.51
N THR A 277 -5.19 20.29 16.73
CA THR A 277 -6.19 20.14 15.66
C THR A 277 -7.61 20.00 16.25
N TYR A 278 -7.74 19.24 17.34
CA TYR A 278 -8.99 19.05 18.09
C TYR A 278 -9.55 20.38 18.63
N GLY A 279 -8.67 21.28 19.10
CA GLY A 279 -8.99 22.64 19.52
C GLY A 279 -8.69 22.98 20.99
N ASP A 280 -7.80 22.24 21.65
CA ASP A 280 -7.43 22.49 23.04
C ASP A 280 -6.77 23.85 23.26
N GLY A 281 -6.89 24.43 24.45
CA GLY A 281 -6.34 25.75 24.77
C GLY A 281 -7.30 26.92 24.54
N THR A 282 -8.48 26.69 23.93
CA THR A 282 -9.57 27.66 23.85
C THR A 282 -10.90 27.07 24.33
N PRO A 283 -11.76 27.81 25.08
CA PRO A 283 -13.00 27.27 25.64
C PRO A 283 -14.03 26.77 24.62
N ASP A 284 -13.93 27.19 23.36
CA ASP A 284 -14.86 26.85 22.29
C ASP A 284 -14.43 25.62 21.48
N SER A 285 -13.22 25.10 21.68
CA SER A 285 -12.64 23.95 20.96
C SER A 285 -12.69 24.06 19.44
N SER A 286 -12.68 25.28 18.90
CA SER A 286 -12.84 25.53 17.46
C SER A 286 -11.55 25.37 16.64
N SER A 287 -10.41 25.30 17.33
CA SER A 287 -9.06 25.28 16.76
C SER A 287 -8.80 26.38 15.70
N TYR A 288 -7.78 26.20 14.86
CA TYR A 288 -7.54 27.09 13.72
C TYR A 288 -8.65 27.00 12.66
N ARG A 289 -9.47 25.94 12.68
CA ARG A 289 -10.52 25.65 11.69
C ARG A 289 -11.55 26.76 11.58
N ALA A 290 -12.01 27.34 12.70
CA ALA A 290 -13.02 28.40 12.65
C ALA A 290 -12.56 29.64 11.88
N GLN A 291 -11.32 30.08 12.09
CA GLN A 291 -10.79 31.22 11.36
C GLN A 291 -10.45 30.84 9.91
N LEU A 292 -9.93 29.63 9.67
CA LEU A 292 -9.60 29.15 8.33
C LEU A 292 -10.85 29.05 7.45
N TRP A 293 -11.96 28.55 7.99
CA TRP A 293 -13.26 28.51 7.32
C TRP A 293 -13.67 29.89 6.77
N GLY A 294 -13.54 30.93 7.60
CA GLY A 294 -13.87 32.30 7.19
C GLY A 294 -12.93 32.89 6.13
N LEU A 295 -11.66 32.47 6.12
CA LEU A 295 -10.68 32.91 5.12
C LEU A 295 -10.91 32.23 3.76
N LEU A 296 -11.12 30.91 3.77
CA LEU A 296 -11.34 30.14 2.54
C LEU A 296 -12.64 30.51 1.81
N LEU A 297 -13.70 30.85 2.55
CA LEU A 297 -14.94 31.37 1.95
C LEU A 297 -14.79 32.76 1.32
N ALA A 298 -13.71 33.49 1.60
CA ALA A 298 -13.42 34.79 1.00
C ALA A 298 -12.59 34.67 -0.30
N ASP A 299 -12.08 33.48 -0.63
CA ASP A 299 -11.33 33.15 -1.85
C ASP A 299 -12.25 32.49 -2.92
N ASP A 300 -11.71 32.16 -4.11
CA ASP A 300 -12.42 31.49 -5.22
C ASP A 300 -12.71 29.99 -4.93
N VAL A 301 -13.33 29.68 -3.78
CA VAL A 301 -13.74 28.33 -3.36
C VAL A 301 -15.26 28.19 -3.45
N ASP A 302 -15.76 27.36 -4.36
CA ASP A 302 -17.20 27.18 -4.60
C ASP A 302 -17.92 26.43 -3.46
N ARG A 303 -17.26 25.43 -2.86
CA ARG A 303 -17.77 24.65 -1.72
C ARG A 303 -16.62 24.22 -0.82
N LEU A 304 -16.78 24.45 0.48
CA LEU A 304 -15.88 23.99 1.54
C LEU A 304 -16.61 22.97 2.42
N ASP A 305 -15.93 21.86 2.73
CA ASP A 305 -16.44 20.72 3.49
C ASP A 305 -15.30 20.21 4.40
N TYR A 306 -15.45 20.32 5.72
CA TYR A 306 -14.55 19.64 6.65
C TYR A 306 -15.04 18.20 6.84
N VAL A 307 -14.09 17.27 6.97
CA VAL A 307 -14.38 15.84 7.17
C VAL A 307 -13.52 15.27 8.28
N GLY A 308 -13.92 14.13 8.84
CA GLY A 308 -13.27 13.44 9.95
C GLY A 308 -14.27 12.96 11.01
N ALA A 309 -13.88 11.97 11.81
CA ALA A 309 -14.74 11.30 12.78
C ALA A 309 -15.06 12.16 14.02
N GLN A 310 -14.22 13.14 14.33
CA GLN A 310 -14.39 14.01 15.50
C GLN A 310 -15.27 15.22 15.16
N ARG A 311 -16.12 15.62 16.11
CA ARG A 311 -17.02 16.77 15.96
C ARG A 311 -16.87 17.74 17.12
N THR A 312 -16.07 18.79 16.91
CA THR A 312 -15.74 19.77 17.95
C THR A 312 -15.75 21.20 17.41
N GLY A 313 -15.98 22.18 18.29
CA GLY A 313 -15.89 23.60 17.93
C GLY A 313 -17.22 24.34 17.80
N GLN A 314 -17.14 25.67 17.74
CA GLN A 314 -18.25 26.59 17.42
C GLN A 314 -18.07 27.19 16.03
N LEU A 315 -18.31 26.38 15.00
CA LEU A 315 -18.22 26.75 13.59
C LEU A 315 -19.31 26.03 12.77
N ALA A 316 -19.47 26.43 11.52
CA ALA A 316 -20.52 25.91 10.63
C ALA A 316 -20.36 24.41 10.38
N ASP A 317 -19.13 23.99 10.10
CA ASP A 317 -18.75 22.60 9.91
C ASP A 317 -17.72 22.19 10.96
N ARG A 318 -18.08 21.22 11.80
CA ARG A 318 -17.33 20.87 13.02
C ARG A 318 -16.45 19.65 12.84
N ASP A 319 -16.49 19.03 11.67
CA ASP A 319 -15.84 17.76 11.42
C ASP A 319 -14.31 17.97 11.42
N ASN A 320 -13.58 17.00 11.99
CA ASN A 320 -12.12 16.95 12.05
C ASN A 320 -11.62 15.57 12.45
N GLU A 321 -10.31 15.36 12.36
CA GLU A 321 -9.60 14.17 12.81
C GLU A 321 -8.45 14.56 13.76
N GLY A 322 -8.77 15.43 14.72
CA GLY A 322 -7.85 15.80 15.80
C GLY A 322 -8.01 14.86 17.00
N HIS A 323 -6.91 14.30 17.51
CA HIS A 323 -6.96 13.35 18.63
C HIS A 323 -6.10 13.80 19.82
N GLN A 324 -6.74 14.06 20.96
CA GLN A 324 -6.06 14.59 22.13
C GLN A 324 -4.98 13.62 22.63
N GLY A 325 -3.75 14.13 22.76
CA GLY A 325 -2.64 13.35 23.29
C GLY A 325 -2.04 12.30 22.34
N TRP A 326 -2.45 12.24 21.08
CA TRP A 326 -1.95 11.23 20.13
C TRP A 326 -0.60 11.61 19.51
N THR A 327 0.23 10.59 19.25
CA THR A 327 1.52 10.70 18.54
C THR A 327 1.36 10.47 17.03
N ILE A 328 2.45 10.70 16.27
CA ILE A 328 2.48 10.41 14.82
C ILE A 328 2.06 8.96 14.52
N SER A 329 2.55 7.99 15.29
CA SER A 329 2.25 6.56 15.08
C SER A 329 0.77 6.23 15.29
N GLN A 330 0.13 6.84 16.29
CA GLN A 330 -1.29 6.60 16.57
C GLN A 330 -2.18 7.16 15.45
N ILE A 331 -1.84 8.35 14.94
CA ILE A 331 -2.51 8.92 13.77
C ILE A 331 -2.30 8.04 12.53
N SER A 332 -1.08 7.55 12.29
CA SER A 332 -0.78 6.62 11.20
C SER A 332 -1.63 5.34 11.27
N GLY A 333 -1.89 4.83 12.48
CA GLY A 333 -2.73 3.63 12.69
C GLY A 333 -4.20 3.76 12.24
N ILE A 334 -4.74 4.98 12.10
CA ILE A 334 -6.12 5.20 11.61
C ILE A 334 -6.17 5.81 10.20
N THR A 335 -5.01 6.19 9.65
CA THR A 335 -4.96 7.05 8.46
C THR A 335 -5.52 6.35 7.22
N SER A 336 -5.22 5.07 6.98
CA SER A 336 -5.73 4.36 5.80
C SER A 336 -7.26 4.30 5.77
N CYS A 337 -7.90 3.87 6.87
CA CYS A 337 -9.37 3.82 6.94
C CYS A 337 -9.99 5.23 6.85
N THR A 338 -9.39 6.23 7.52
CA THR A 338 -9.88 7.63 7.51
C THR A 338 -9.86 8.20 6.10
N MET A 339 -8.77 7.95 5.36
CA MET A 339 -8.63 8.41 3.98
C MET A 339 -9.61 7.68 3.03
N ARG A 340 -9.90 6.40 3.25
CA ARG A 340 -10.94 5.66 2.51
C ARG A 340 -12.36 6.17 2.80
N GLU A 341 -12.66 6.46 4.06
CA GLU A 341 -13.99 6.92 4.48
C GLU A 341 -14.31 8.33 3.94
N TYR A 342 -13.35 9.25 4.02
CA TYR A 342 -13.62 10.66 3.73
C TYR A 342 -13.10 11.15 2.36
N ARG A 343 -12.11 10.46 1.77
CA ARG A 343 -11.44 10.81 0.48
C ARG A 343 -11.25 12.32 0.28
N PRO A 344 -10.54 13.02 1.20
CA PRO A 344 -10.32 14.45 1.09
C PRO A 344 -9.40 14.79 -0.08
N ASN A 345 -9.57 15.94 -0.73
CA ASN A 345 -8.56 16.45 -1.67
C ASN A 345 -7.54 17.39 -1.00
N VAL A 346 -7.76 17.75 0.27
CA VAL A 346 -6.82 18.53 1.06
C VAL A 346 -6.69 17.93 2.46
N VAL A 347 -5.46 17.72 2.94
CA VAL A 347 -5.18 17.40 4.34
C VAL A 347 -4.38 18.53 4.96
N THR A 348 -4.86 19.10 6.08
CA THR A 348 -4.03 19.95 6.93
C THR A 348 -3.44 19.08 8.03
N LEU A 349 -2.12 18.89 8.03
CA LEU A 349 -1.42 17.97 8.94
C LEU A 349 -0.58 18.75 9.95
N HIS A 350 -1.00 18.72 11.22
CA HIS A 350 -0.24 19.25 12.37
C HIS A 350 -0.11 18.16 13.44
N ILE A 351 1.01 17.42 13.44
CA ILE A 351 1.23 16.27 14.33
C ILE A 351 2.69 16.17 14.76
N GLY A 352 2.93 15.61 15.95
CA GLY A 352 4.25 15.42 16.54
C GLY A 352 4.46 16.17 17.86
N THR A 353 3.52 17.01 18.28
CA THR A 353 3.60 17.76 19.54
C THR A 353 3.78 16.82 20.73
N ASN A 354 3.00 15.74 20.78
CA ASN A 354 3.07 14.74 21.84
C ASN A 354 4.36 13.92 21.81
N ASP A 355 4.90 13.62 20.63
CA ASP A 355 6.22 12.99 20.48
C ASP A 355 7.31 13.86 21.14
N MET A 356 7.27 15.19 20.90
CA MET A 356 8.25 16.13 21.45
C MET A 356 8.07 16.39 22.95
N ASP A 357 6.83 16.54 23.41
CA ASP A 357 6.47 16.72 24.82
C ASP A 357 6.96 15.53 25.67
N ARG A 358 6.61 14.32 25.22
CA ARG A 358 6.86 13.07 25.96
C ARG A 358 8.21 12.44 25.67
N ASN A 359 9.03 13.05 24.81
CA ASN A 359 10.35 12.54 24.40
C ASN A 359 10.29 11.15 23.73
N ILE A 360 9.25 10.89 22.94
CA ILE A 360 9.03 9.61 22.27
C ILE A 360 9.79 9.62 20.95
N ASP A 361 10.92 8.89 20.90
CA ASP A 361 11.80 8.75 19.73
C ASP A 361 11.84 10.01 18.84
N VAL A 362 12.36 11.09 19.41
CA VAL A 362 12.44 12.40 18.74
C VAL A 362 13.31 12.33 17.48
N ALA A 363 14.30 11.44 17.46
CA ALA A 363 15.19 11.25 16.34
C ALA A 363 14.52 10.56 15.14
N GLY A 364 13.66 9.56 15.39
CA GLY A 364 12.89 8.87 14.35
C GLY A 364 11.56 9.55 13.96
N ALA A 365 11.09 10.52 14.74
CA ALA A 365 9.85 11.26 14.44
C ALA A 365 9.78 11.86 13.01
N PRO A 366 10.85 12.42 12.41
CA PRO A 366 10.83 12.86 11.01
C PRO A 366 10.51 11.74 10.01
N GLU A 367 11.04 10.54 10.21
CA GLU A 367 10.76 9.40 9.32
C GLU A 367 9.35 8.84 9.55
N ARG A 368 8.84 8.84 10.79
CA ARG A 368 7.42 8.54 11.05
C ARG A 368 6.48 9.54 10.35
N LEU A 369 6.81 10.84 10.37
CA LEU A 369 6.05 11.86 9.64
C LEU A 369 6.11 11.59 8.13
N ARG A 370 7.29 11.25 7.60
CA ARG A 370 7.45 10.87 6.19
C ARG A 370 6.58 9.66 5.84
N GLY A 371 6.57 8.63 6.67
CA GLY A 371 5.71 7.45 6.51
C GLY A 371 4.23 7.81 6.49
N LEU A 372 3.77 8.63 7.45
CA LEU A 372 2.40 9.12 7.50
C LEU A 372 2.01 9.90 6.24
N ILE A 373 2.86 10.80 5.73
CA ILE A 373 2.60 11.52 4.47
C ILE A 373 2.51 10.55 3.29
N ARG A 374 3.39 9.53 3.23
CA ARG A 374 3.30 8.49 2.19
C ARG A 374 1.95 7.77 2.26
N GLN A 375 1.52 7.38 3.46
CA GLN A 375 0.26 6.68 3.70
C GLN A 375 -0.95 7.52 3.26
N ILE A 376 -0.99 8.81 3.63
CA ILE A 376 -2.06 9.73 3.21
C ILE A 376 -2.13 9.81 1.68
N LEU A 377 -0.99 10.05 1.02
CA LEU A 377 -0.95 10.19 -0.44
C LEU A 377 -1.11 8.84 -1.17
N ALA A 378 -0.92 7.72 -0.48
CA ALA A 378 -1.17 6.39 -0.99
C ALA A 378 -2.68 6.11 -0.99
N ALA A 379 -3.35 6.28 0.15
CA ALA A 379 -4.79 6.07 0.28
C ALA A 379 -5.64 7.12 -0.48
N GLY A 380 -5.12 8.34 -0.68
CA GLY A 380 -5.78 9.38 -1.46
C GLY A 380 -4.82 10.04 -2.45
N PRO A 381 -4.60 9.50 -3.65
CA PRO A 381 -3.76 10.10 -4.69
C PRO A 381 -4.20 11.51 -5.11
N GLU A 382 -5.50 11.79 -4.99
CA GLU A 382 -6.10 13.11 -5.23
C GLU A 382 -5.78 14.15 -4.14
N THR A 383 -5.14 13.72 -3.04
CA THR A 383 -4.93 14.56 -1.86
C THR A 383 -3.69 15.43 -2.00
N THR A 384 -3.87 16.73 -1.76
CA THR A 384 -2.75 17.63 -1.47
C THR A 384 -2.54 17.73 0.04
N VAL A 385 -1.32 17.43 0.51
CA VAL A 385 -0.99 17.42 1.94
C VAL A 385 -0.27 18.70 2.34
N LEU A 386 -0.86 19.45 3.25
CA LEU A 386 -0.33 20.69 3.81
C LEU A 386 0.27 20.40 5.19
N VAL A 387 1.57 20.13 5.22
CA VAL A 387 2.29 19.71 6.43
C VAL A 387 2.85 20.92 7.13
N SER A 388 2.42 21.16 8.37
CA SER A 388 2.91 22.30 9.15
C SER A 388 4.14 21.98 9.99
N THR A 389 5.00 22.98 10.17
CA THR A 389 5.90 23.00 11.33
C THR A 389 5.09 23.07 12.63
N LEU A 390 5.60 22.47 13.70
CA LEU A 390 4.99 22.57 15.03
C LEU A 390 5.12 24.00 15.58
N ILE A 391 4.06 24.46 16.24
CA ILE A 391 4.06 25.69 17.04
C ILE A 391 5.00 25.60 18.26
N PRO A 392 5.43 26.72 18.86
CA PRO A 392 6.37 26.69 19.98
C PRO A 392 5.74 26.18 21.28
N SER A 393 6.54 25.51 22.11
CA SER A 393 6.20 25.24 23.52
C SER A 393 6.78 26.32 24.44
N THR A 394 6.11 26.64 25.55
CA THR A 394 6.68 27.51 26.59
C THR A 394 7.71 26.78 27.48
N THR A 395 7.84 25.46 27.35
CA THR A 395 8.81 24.64 28.10
C THR A 395 10.11 24.51 27.31
N PRO A 396 11.27 24.98 27.82
CA PRO A 396 12.52 25.01 27.05
C PRO A 396 12.99 23.66 26.50
N ALA A 397 12.83 22.58 27.28
CA ALA A 397 13.24 21.24 26.84
C ALA A 397 12.40 20.73 25.65
N ILE A 398 11.09 20.99 25.69
CA ILE A 398 10.16 20.63 24.61
C ILE A 398 10.43 21.52 23.39
N MET A 399 10.64 22.82 23.59
CA MET A 399 10.97 23.76 22.52
C MET A 399 12.22 23.35 21.75
N ASN A 400 13.27 22.88 22.44
CA ASN A 400 14.48 22.39 21.78
C ASN A 400 14.22 21.16 20.88
N ARG A 401 13.36 20.24 21.31
CA ARG A 401 12.96 19.07 20.50
C ARG A 401 12.11 19.48 19.31
N ILE A 402 11.15 20.38 19.53
CA ILE A 402 10.33 20.98 18.46
C ILE A 402 11.23 21.65 17.40
N GLN A 403 12.27 22.37 17.80
CA GLN A 403 13.21 22.98 16.86
C GLN A 403 13.97 21.95 16.02
N GLN A 404 14.40 20.84 16.63
CA GLN A 404 15.07 19.75 15.92
C GLN A 404 14.13 19.08 14.91
N TYR A 405 12.90 18.78 15.33
CA TYR A 405 11.87 18.19 14.48
C TYR A 405 11.50 19.12 13.32
N ASN A 406 11.20 20.39 13.60
CA ASN A 406 10.84 21.40 12.59
C ASN A 406 11.95 21.63 11.56
N ALA A 407 13.23 21.46 11.94
CA ALA A 407 14.34 21.60 11.01
C ALA A 407 14.36 20.51 9.92
N ALA A 408 13.76 19.34 10.17
CA ALA A 408 13.72 18.23 9.21
C ALA A 408 12.57 18.35 8.19
N ILE A 409 11.44 18.97 8.57
CA ILE A 409 10.20 19.02 7.77
C ILE A 409 10.41 19.64 6.37
N PRO A 410 11.15 20.75 6.20
CA PRO A 410 11.38 21.31 4.86
C PRO A 410 12.06 20.34 3.90
N GLY A 411 12.98 19.50 4.40
CA GLY A 411 13.65 18.47 3.60
C GLY A 411 12.68 17.37 3.17
N ILE A 412 11.85 16.89 4.11
CA ILE A 412 10.80 15.90 3.82
C ILE A 412 9.86 16.40 2.72
N VAL A 413 9.37 17.63 2.84
CA VAL A 413 8.47 18.25 1.86
C VAL A 413 9.17 18.39 0.50
N ALA A 414 10.42 18.84 0.48
CA ALA A 414 11.20 18.98 -0.75
C ALA A 414 11.39 17.63 -1.48
N ASP A 415 11.61 16.54 -0.75
CA ASP A 415 11.73 15.20 -1.33
C ASP A 415 10.45 14.77 -2.04
N PHE A 416 9.28 15.01 -1.44
CA PHE A 416 7.98 14.72 -2.06
C PHE A 416 7.71 15.60 -3.28
N GLN A 417 8.04 16.89 -3.21
CA GLN A 417 7.90 17.81 -4.33
C GLN A 417 8.82 17.45 -5.50
N ALA A 418 10.06 17.02 -5.21
CA ALA A 418 11.00 16.52 -6.21
C ALA A 418 10.48 15.24 -6.89
N ALA A 419 9.70 14.43 -6.18
CA ALA A 419 8.98 13.27 -6.72
C ALA A 419 7.63 13.62 -7.38
N GLY A 420 7.32 14.91 -7.59
CA GLY A 420 6.09 15.35 -8.24
C GLY A 420 4.81 15.21 -7.41
N ARG A 421 4.91 15.01 -6.09
CA ARG A 421 3.75 14.85 -5.20
C ARG A 421 3.27 16.20 -4.66
N GLY A 422 1.95 16.35 -4.48
CA GLY A 422 1.30 17.54 -3.95
C GLY A 422 1.47 17.72 -2.43
N VAL A 423 2.72 17.90 -1.97
CA VAL A 423 3.04 18.15 -0.56
C VAL A 423 3.58 19.56 -0.41
N HIS A 424 3.03 20.34 0.53
CA HIS A 424 3.43 21.72 0.74
C HIS A 424 3.68 22.01 2.22
N LEU A 425 4.75 22.77 2.47
CA LEU A 425 5.12 23.19 3.82
C LEU A 425 4.23 24.35 4.28
N VAL A 426 3.73 24.26 5.50
CA VAL A 426 3.05 25.36 6.20
C VAL A 426 3.95 25.87 7.32
N ASP A 427 4.36 27.14 7.20
CA ASP A 427 5.25 27.79 8.16
C ASP A 427 4.45 28.38 9.33
N MET A 428 4.64 27.82 10.53
CA MET A 428 3.98 28.25 11.76
C MET A 428 4.81 29.25 12.58
N SER A 429 5.92 29.76 12.05
CA SER A 429 6.84 30.66 12.76
C SER A 429 6.22 31.97 13.27
N ALA A 430 5.05 32.36 12.76
CA ALA A 430 4.30 33.52 13.24
C ALA A 430 3.72 33.33 14.65
N VAL A 431 3.50 32.07 15.08
CA VAL A 431 3.04 31.72 16.43
C VAL A 431 4.23 31.82 17.38
N THR A 432 4.06 32.58 18.46
CA THR A 432 5.11 32.85 19.45
C THR A 432 4.71 32.28 20.82
N PRO A 433 5.65 32.12 21.78
CA PRO A 433 5.30 31.70 23.13
C PRO A 433 4.25 32.58 23.85
N GLY A 434 4.06 33.84 23.44
CA GLY A 434 3.00 34.71 23.95
C GLY A 434 1.60 34.40 23.40
N ASP A 435 1.51 33.54 22.39
CA ASP A 435 0.28 33.09 21.77
C ASP A 435 -0.21 31.75 22.33
N MET A 436 0.36 31.28 23.44
CA MET A 436 0.04 30.01 24.09
C MET A 436 -0.89 30.22 25.30
N THR A 437 -1.81 29.29 25.54
CA THR A 437 -2.64 29.22 26.75
C THR A 437 -1.92 28.45 27.86
N ASP A 438 -1.22 27.38 27.48
CA ASP A 438 -0.39 26.56 28.37
C ASP A 438 0.94 26.19 27.69
N SER A 439 1.62 25.14 28.15
CA SER A 439 2.92 24.74 27.60
C SER A 439 2.87 24.21 26.17
N LEU A 440 1.72 23.76 25.66
CA LEU A 440 1.57 23.08 24.37
C LEU A 440 0.47 23.67 23.50
N HIS A 441 -0.57 24.26 24.08
CA HIS A 441 -1.78 24.64 23.37
C HIS A 441 -1.87 26.15 23.08
N PRO A 442 -2.22 26.56 21.85
CA PRO A 442 -2.46 27.96 21.51
C PRO A 442 -3.61 28.59 22.29
N ASN A 443 -3.53 29.90 22.47
CA ASN A 443 -4.70 30.72 22.73
C ASN A 443 -5.38 31.15 21.42
N ALA A 444 -6.49 31.89 21.51
CA ALA A 444 -7.26 32.33 20.34
C ALA A 444 -6.44 33.16 19.32
N ASN A 445 -5.38 33.85 19.75
CA ASN A 445 -4.49 34.57 18.83
C ASN A 445 -3.54 33.62 18.10
N GLY A 446 -3.02 32.59 18.80
CA GLY A 446 -2.19 31.54 18.20
C GLY A 446 -2.95 30.77 17.12
N TYR A 447 -4.18 30.33 17.41
CA TYR A 447 -5.02 29.65 16.42
C TYR A 447 -5.33 30.51 15.19
N ARG A 448 -5.52 31.82 15.37
CA ARG A 448 -5.72 32.75 14.25
C ARG A 448 -4.50 32.84 13.34
N LYS A 449 -3.30 32.84 13.91
CA LYS A 449 -2.05 32.85 13.15
C LYS A 449 -1.82 31.54 12.40
N MET A 450 -2.15 30.41 13.02
CA MET A 450 -2.12 29.10 12.35
C MET A 450 -3.07 29.06 11.16
N ALA A 451 -4.30 29.59 11.31
CA ALA A 451 -5.27 29.66 10.22
C ALA A 451 -4.74 30.49 9.04
N VAL A 452 -4.13 31.65 9.31
CA VAL A 452 -3.51 32.49 8.27
C VAL A 452 -2.35 31.77 7.57
N ALA A 453 -1.59 30.95 8.29
CA ALA A 453 -0.51 30.17 7.68
C ALA A 453 -1.05 29.10 6.73
N PHE A 454 -2.07 28.34 7.13
CA PHE A 454 -2.73 27.36 6.26
C PHE A 454 -3.38 28.02 5.03
N ASP A 455 -4.14 29.10 5.24
CA ASP A 455 -4.79 29.89 4.20
C ASP A 455 -3.78 30.35 3.13
N LYS A 456 -2.69 31.00 3.57
CA LYS A 456 -1.63 31.47 2.66
C LYS A 456 -1.10 30.35 1.74
N THR A 457 -0.90 29.15 2.28
CA THR A 457 -0.44 27.99 1.50
C THR A 457 -1.54 27.46 0.58
N ILE A 458 -2.79 27.35 1.06
CA ILE A 458 -3.94 26.93 0.23
C ILE A 458 -4.13 27.89 -0.95
N SER A 459 -4.19 29.20 -0.73
CA SER A 459 -4.35 30.17 -1.82
C SER A 459 -3.18 30.13 -2.81
N ALA A 460 -1.98 29.77 -2.37
CA ALA A 460 -0.84 29.60 -3.28
C ALA A 460 -1.01 28.38 -4.19
N VAL A 461 -1.45 27.25 -3.63
CA VAL A 461 -1.72 26.01 -4.39
C VAL A 461 -2.92 26.16 -5.31
N LEU A 462 -3.99 26.84 -4.88
CA LEU A 462 -5.15 27.19 -5.72
C LEU A 462 -4.70 27.96 -6.97
N ARG A 463 -3.84 28.98 -6.82
CA ARG A 463 -3.33 29.78 -7.94
C ARG A 463 -2.44 28.99 -8.91
N SER A 464 -1.79 27.93 -8.46
CA SER A 464 -0.99 27.04 -9.33
C SER A 464 -1.79 25.88 -9.91
N GLY A 465 -3.10 25.76 -9.62
CA GLY A 465 -3.93 24.65 -10.06
C GLY A 465 -3.53 23.31 -9.43
N GLY A 466 -2.96 23.32 -8.22
CA GLY A 466 -2.36 22.14 -7.60
C GLY A 466 -3.34 21.20 -6.89
N PHE A 467 -4.62 21.57 -6.78
CA PHE A 467 -5.63 20.73 -6.15
C PHE A 467 -6.39 19.89 -7.18
N LEU A 468 -6.51 18.59 -6.89
CA LEU A 468 -7.32 17.66 -7.66
C LEU A 468 -8.76 17.65 -7.14
N THR A 469 -9.68 17.11 -7.92
CA THR A 469 -11.11 16.99 -7.53
C THR A 469 -11.27 15.95 -6.42
N ALA A 470 -12.00 16.30 -5.35
CA ALA A 470 -12.35 15.34 -4.30
C ALA A 470 -13.20 14.18 -4.84
N LYS A 471 -12.87 12.95 -4.45
CA LYS A 471 -13.63 11.73 -4.78
C LYS A 471 -14.61 11.39 -3.65
N ASN A 472 -15.61 10.55 -3.87
CA ASN A 472 -16.48 10.08 -2.78
C ASN A 472 -15.77 8.97 -1.99
N GLY A 473 -15.88 8.99 -0.67
CA GLY A 473 -15.37 7.91 0.19
C GLY A 473 -16.46 6.89 0.54
N VAL A 474 -16.05 5.83 1.26
CA VAL A 474 -16.90 4.70 1.65
C VAL A 474 -17.41 4.93 3.08
N PRO A 475 -18.70 5.23 3.29
CA PRO A 475 -19.25 5.49 4.63
C PRO A 475 -19.10 4.26 5.54
N GLY A 476 -18.51 4.43 6.72
CA GLY A 476 -18.32 3.35 7.69
C GLY A 476 -17.06 2.50 7.51
N ALA A 477 -16.14 2.88 6.61
CA ALA A 477 -14.89 2.14 6.36
C ALA A 477 -13.95 2.02 7.58
N CYS A 478 -14.14 2.81 8.64
CA CYS A 478 -13.41 2.65 9.91
C CYS A 478 -14.16 1.83 10.98
N GLY A 479 -15.39 1.36 10.73
CA GLY A 479 -16.22 0.67 11.71
C GLY A 479 -16.53 1.51 12.97
N SER A 480 -17.24 0.92 13.95
CA SER A 480 -17.27 1.49 15.30
C SER A 480 -15.98 1.10 16.02
N THR A 481 -15.10 2.08 16.27
CA THR A 481 -13.90 1.89 17.08
C THR A 481 -14.23 1.15 18.39
N PRO A 482 -13.52 0.06 18.73
CA PRO A 482 -13.58 -0.48 20.08
C PRO A 482 -13.17 0.61 21.06
N PRO A 483 -13.79 0.69 22.26
CA PRO A 483 -13.29 1.53 23.33
C PRO A 483 -11.82 1.21 23.60
N GLU A 484 -11.03 2.26 23.85
CA GLU A 484 -9.63 2.21 24.27
C GLU A 484 -9.32 0.98 25.14
N ASP A 485 -8.35 0.16 24.72
CA ASP A 485 -7.75 -0.87 25.57
C ASP A 485 -7.04 -0.16 26.75
N PRO A 486 -7.50 -0.32 28.01
CA PRO A 486 -6.92 0.37 29.15
C PRO A 486 -5.56 -0.18 29.62
N SER A 487 -4.88 -1.07 28.90
CA SER A 487 -3.83 -1.91 29.52
C SER A 487 -2.35 -1.54 29.30
N VAL A 488 -1.98 -0.52 28.50
CA VAL A 488 -0.55 -0.13 28.35
C VAL A 488 -0.05 0.93 29.34
N ALA A 489 -0.93 1.52 30.15
CA ALA A 489 -0.55 2.48 31.19
C ALA A 489 0.05 1.77 32.41
N GLY A 490 1.27 1.21 32.30
CA GLY A 490 1.94 0.57 33.43
C GLY A 490 3.35 0.01 33.21
N MET A 491 3.82 -0.10 31.97
CA MET A 491 5.09 -0.73 31.61
C MET A 491 6.31 0.21 31.61
N ASP A 492 6.56 0.93 32.68
CA ASP A 492 7.80 1.70 32.81
C ASP A 492 9.00 0.74 32.83
N GLY A 493 9.86 0.76 31.80
CA GLY A 493 11.04 -0.10 31.69
C GLY A 493 10.97 -1.28 30.72
N TRP A 494 9.82 -1.44 30.06
CA TRP A 494 9.58 -2.49 29.07
C TRP A 494 9.14 -1.90 27.74
N ASN A 495 9.76 -2.34 26.66
CA ASN A 495 9.39 -1.93 25.32
C ASN A 495 8.67 -3.11 24.64
N ARG A 496 7.50 -2.85 24.07
CA ARG A 496 6.82 -3.83 23.21
C ARG A 496 7.64 -3.96 21.92
N PHE A 497 7.90 -5.17 21.42
CA PHE A 497 8.55 -5.30 20.10
C PHE A 497 7.70 -4.57 19.05
N GLU A 498 8.27 -3.60 18.34
CA GLU A 498 7.47 -2.65 17.53
C GLU A 498 6.83 -3.32 16.31
N ARG A 499 7.46 -4.34 15.74
CA ARG A 499 6.91 -5.15 14.64
C ARG A 499 5.85 -6.10 15.22
N PHE A 500 4.59 -5.99 14.75
CA PHE A 500 3.41 -6.76 15.19
C PHE A 500 2.84 -6.46 16.57
N GLY A 501 3.20 -5.33 17.21
CA GLY A 501 2.74 -5.03 18.56
C GLY A 501 3.15 -6.16 19.53
N GLY A 502 4.42 -6.47 19.61
CA GLY A 502 4.94 -7.44 20.58
C GLY A 502 4.65 -8.90 20.22
N MET A 503 3.76 -9.20 19.27
CA MET A 503 3.46 -10.58 18.93
C MET A 503 4.64 -11.21 18.17
N ILE A 504 5.24 -12.24 18.76
CA ILE A 504 6.33 -12.97 18.13
C ILE A 504 5.84 -14.28 17.50
N ALA A 505 4.73 -14.87 17.93
CA ALA A 505 4.13 -16.07 17.30
C ALA A 505 2.59 -15.97 17.19
N ALA A 506 2.04 -16.07 15.98
CA ALA A 506 0.60 -16.10 15.72
C ALA A 506 0.08 -17.56 15.58
N GLY A 507 -1.02 -17.91 16.25
CA GLY A 507 -1.53 -19.29 16.33
C GLY A 507 -2.98 -19.44 15.88
N VAL A 508 -3.22 -20.39 14.97
CA VAL A 508 -4.55 -20.94 14.62
C VAL A 508 -4.43 -22.47 14.63
N PRO A 509 -5.44 -23.25 15.10
CA PRO A 509 -5.35 -24.70 15.15
C PRO A 509 -5.00 -25.33 13.80
N GLY A 510 -4.16 -26.36 13.80
CA GLY A 510 -3.68 -27.03 12.59
C GLY A 510 -4.81 -27.55 11.70
N GLY A 511 -4.98 -26.88 10.56
CA GLY A 511 -5.86 -27.22 9.45
C GLY A 511 -5.08 -27.68 8.23
N THR A 512 -5.76 -28.06 7.16
CA THR A 512 -5.16 -28.32 5.85
C THR A 512 -5.43 -27.16 4.90
N ARG A 513 -4.60 -27.01 3.85
CA ARG A 513 -4.84 -26.04 2.76
C ARG A 513 -6.26 -26.11 2.21
N GLU A 514 -6.83 -27.31 2.11
CA GLU A 514 -8.17 -27.51 1.55
C GLU A 514 -9.29 -26.92 2.42
N GLU A 515 -9.08 -26.85 3.74
CA GLU A 515 -10.03 -26.34 4.72
C GLU A 515 -9.96 -24.82 4.86
N LEU A 516 -8.79 -24.22 4.60
CA LEU A 516 -8.51 -22.82 4.87
C LEU A 516 -9.17 -21.89 3.83
N ARG A 517 -9.87 -20.85 4.29
CA ARG A 517 -10.35 -19.71 3.49
C ARG A 517 -10.04 -18.39 4.21
N PHE A 518 -10.05 -17.31 3.44
CA PHE A 518 -10.03 -15.92 3.91
C PHE A 518 -11.31 -15.25 3.43
N ALA A 519 -11.89 -14.41 4.28
CA ALA A 519 -13.11 -13.64 4.02
C ALA A 519 -13.34 -12.65 5.17
N ASP A 520 -13.77 -11.43 4.87
CA ASP A 520 -14.14 -10.44 5.89
C ASP A 520 -15.52 -10.76 6.48
N ILE A 521 -15.56 -11.40 7.66
CA ILE A 521 -16.82 -11.83 8.28
C ILE A 521 -17.45 -10.72 9.12
N ASP A 522 -16.66 -9.77 9.66
CA ASP A 522 -17.17 -8.72 10.55
C ASP A 522 -17.30 -7.33 9.90
N GLY A 523 -16.74 -7.16 8.70
CA GLY A 523 -16.84 -5.98 7.86
C GLY A 523 -15.89 -4.87 8.26
N ASP A 524 -14.76 -5.19 8.88
CA ASP A 524 -13.76 -4.22 9.31
C ASP A 524 -12.72 -3.88 8.22
N GLY A 525 -12.89 -4.47 7.03
CA GLY A 525 -12.01 -4.34 5.87
C GLY A 525 -10.77 -5.21 5.98
N ARG A 526 -10.78 -6.25 6.83
CA ARG A 526 -9.69 -7.24 6.94
C ARG A 526 -10.26 -8.62 6.75
N ASP A 527 -9.53 -9.42 6.00
CA ASP A 527 -9.91 -10.81 5.83
C ASP A 527 -9.63 -11.64 7.09
N ASP A 528 -10.65 -12.39 7.51
CA ASP A 528 -10.60 -13.28 8.66
C ASP A 528 -10.14 -14.68 8.25
N TYR A 529 -9.48 -15.37 9.19
CA TYR A 529 -9.04 -16.74 8.96
C TYR A 529 -10.20 -17.72 9.20
N LEU A 530 -10.56 -18.49 8.18
CA LEU A 530 -11.66 -19.45 8.24
C LEU A 530 -11.20 -20.90 8.04
N MET A 531 -11.78 -21.78 8.84
CA MET A 531 -11.66 -23.24 8.71
C MET A 531 -13.00 -23.84 8.30
N VAL A 532 -13.04 -24.43 7.11
CA VAL A 532 -14.22 -25.05 6.53
C VAL A 532 -14.11 -26.57 6.52
N ASP A 533 -15.03 -27.25 7.19
CA ASP A 533 -15.10 -28.72 7.19
C ASP A 533 -15.75 -29.26 5.89
N PRO A 534 -15.70 -30.59 5.62
CA PRO A 534 -16.28 -31.15 4.40
C PRO A 534 -17.79 -30.92 4.20
N GLN A 535 -18.53 -30.60 5.26
CA GLN A 535 -19.97 -30.30 5.24
C GLN A 535 -20.27 -28.80 5.13
N GLY A 536 -19.24 -27.96 4.95
CA GLY A 536 -19.38 -26.51 4.84
C GLY A 536 -19.57 -25.80 6.19
N ARG A 537 -19.29 -26.46 7.32
CA ARG A 537 -19.26 -25.78 8.61
C ARG A 537 -18.03 -24.89 8.69
N VAL A 538 -18.19 -23.69 9.24
CA VAL A 538 -17.14 -22.67 9.29
C VAL A 538 -16.82 -22.34 10.75
N ARG A 539 -15.55 -22.46 11.10
CA ARG A 539 -14.97 -21.82 12.30
C ARG A 539 -14.12 -20.64 11.86
N ALA A 540 -14.20 -19.53 12.60
CA ALA A 540 -13.51 -18.30 12.23
C ALA A 540 -12.61 -17.77 13.35
N TRP A 541 -11.56 -17.07 12.94
CA TRP A 541 -10.71 -16.26 13.80
C TRP A 541 -10.63 -14.85 13.24
N GLY A 542 -11.10 -13.88 14.02
CA GLY A 542 -11.13 -12.48 13.65
C GLY A 542 -9.76 -11.84 13.62
N ASN A 543 -9.45 -11.10 12.57
CA ASN A 543 -8.26 -10.27 12.47
C ASN A 543 -8.45 -8.96 13.27
N LYS A 544 -7.45 -8.46 14.01
CA LYS A 544 -7.61 -7.22 14.83
C LYS A 544 -6.36 -6.36 14.93
N LEU A 545 -6.54 -5.04 14.87
CA LEU A 545 -5.48 -4.03 15.03
C LEU A 545 -4.62 -4.17 16.32
N PRO A 546 -3.33 -3.74 16.29
CA PRO A 546 -2.58 -3.17 15.17
C PRO A 546 -1.70 -4.19 14.41
N SER A 547 -2.03 -5.48 14.45
CA SER A 547 -1.24 -6.54 13.79
C SER A 547 -2.12 -7.73 13.39
N VAL A 548 -1.64 -8.65 12.55
CA VAL A 548 -2.40 -9.84 12.14
C VAL A 548 -2.55 -10.82 13.32
N ILE A 549 -3.50 -10.53 14.20
CA ILE A 549 -3.83 -11.32 15.40
C ILE A 549 -5.14 -12.04 15.18
N TRP A 550 -5.09 -13.38 15.16
CA TRP A 550 -6.25 -14.24 14.99
C TRP A 550 -6.99 -14.49 16.31
N ASN A 551 -8.17 -13.89 16.46
CA ASN A 551 -9.02 -14.02 17.65
C ASN A 551 -10.11 -15.08 17.44
N GLU A 552 -10.07 -16.18 18.18
CA GLU A 552 -11.05 -17.26 17.99
C GLU A 552 -12.49 -16.81 18.24
N TRP A 553 -13.34 -16.98 17.22
CA TRP A 553 -14.80 -16.80 17.33
C TRP A 553 -15.55 -18.13 17.43
N GLY A 554 -14.87 -19.26 17.23
CA GLY A 554 -15.49 -20.58 17.23
C GLY A 554 -16.31 -20.83 15.97
N GLU A 555 -17.36 -21.64 16.05
CA GLU A 555 -18.27 -21.90 14.92
C GLU A 555 -19.06 -20.63 14.59
N VAL A 556 -18.91 -20.13 13.35
CA VAL A 556 -19.67 -19.00 12.81
C VAL A 556 -20.74 -19.46 11.82
N ALA A 557 -20.58 -20.62 11.19
CA ALA A 557 -21.61 -21.23 10.34
C ALA A 557 -21.69 -22.75 10.59
N ALA A 558 -22.89 -23.29 10.74
CA ALA A 558 -23.10 -24.73 10.98
C ALA A 558 -22.99 -25.60 9.71
N GLY A 559 -22.88 -24.97 8.53
CA GLY A 559 -23.02 -25.60 7.22
C GLY A 559 -24.49 -25.78 6.82
N VAL A 560 -24.72 -26.05 5.54
CA VAL A 560 -26.06 -26.25 4.98
C VAL A 560 -26.27 -27.74 4.66
N PRO A 561 -27.39 -28.37 5.06
CA PRO A 561 -27.64 -29.77 4.77
C PRO A 561 -27.53 -30.09 3.27
N GLY A 562 -26.64 -31.02 2.92
CA GLY A 562 -26.38 -31.44 1.55
C GLY A 562 -25.42 -30.56 0.76
N GLY A 563 -24.96 -29.44 1.33
CA GLY A 563 -23.87 -28.65 0.78
C GLY A 563 -22.50 -29.22 1.14
N THR A 564 -21.50 -28.93 0.32
CA THR A 564 -20.11 -29.34 0.59
C THR A 564 -19.13 -28.17 0.55
N ARG A 565 -17.95 -28.37 1.12
CA ARG A 565 -16.82 -27.41 1.09
C ARG A 565 -16.43 -26.98 -0.32
N GLU A 566 -16.54 -27.88 -1.30
CA GLU A 566 -16.16 -27.62 -2.69
C GLU A 566 -17.16 -26.67 -3.39
N GLU A 567 -18.40 -26.65 -2.93
CA GLU A 567 -19.47 -25.75 -3.38
C GLU A 567 -19.39 -24.37 -2.70
N LEU A 568 -18.79 -24.29 -1.51
CA LEU A 568 -18.75 -23.07 -0.70
C LEU A 568 -17.86 -21.98 -1.31
N ARG A 569 -18.38 -20.75 -1.36
CA ARG A 569 -17.65 -19.50 -1.62
C ARG A 569 -18.06 -18.43 -0.61
N PHE A 570 -17.19 -17.44 -0.44
CA PHE A 570 -17.43 -16.20 0.28
C PHE A 570 -17.30 -15.03 -0.72
N ALA A 571 -18.18 -14.04 -0.60
CA ALA A 571 -18.28 -12.87 -1.47
C ALA A 571 -19.28 -11.87 -0.86
N ASP A 572 -18.99 -10.57 -0.90
CA ASP A 572 -19.92 -9.52 -0.47
C ASP A 572 -20.93 -9.22 -1.59
N LEU A 573 -22.04 -9.97 -1.61
CA LEU A 573 -23.03 -9.79 -2.66
C LEU A 573 -23.92 -8.55 -2.45
N ASN A 574 -23.86 -7.89 -1.28
CA ASN A 574 -24.80 -6.84 -0.94
C ASN A 574 -24.13 -5.46 -0.72
N GLY A 575 -22.81 -5.41 -0.74
CA GLY A 575 -21.98 -4.22 -0.59
C GLY A 575 -21.95 -3.64 0.82
N ASP A 576 -22.13 -4.48 1.85
CA ASP A 576 -22.12 -4.05 3.25
C ASP A 576 -20.76 -4.25 3.96
N GLY A 577 -19.76 -4.66 3.20
CA GLY A 577 -18.39 -4.96 3.63
C GLY A 577 -18.23 -6.35 4.25
N ARG A 578 -19.30 -7.14 4.42
CA ARG A 578 -19.22 -8.49 4.98
C ARG A 578 -19.45 -9.53 3.91
N ASP A 579 -18.55 -10.51 3.89
CA ASP A 579 -18.67 -11.64 3.01
C ASP A 579 -19.86 -12.55 3.39
N ASP A 580 -20.66 -12.85 2.37
CA ASP A 580 -21.82 -13.73 2.47
C ASP A 580 -21.44 -15.20 2.26
N TYR A 581 -22.29 -16.13 2.72
CA TYR A 581 -22.08 -17.58 2.54
C TYR A 581 -22.78 -18.05 1.27
N LEU A 582 -22.03 -18.57 0.28
CA LEU A 582 -22.55 -18.98 -1.03
C LEU A 582 -22.34 -20.47 -1.28
N LEU A 583 -23.34 -21.16 -1.84
CA LEU A 583 -23.18 -22.51 -2.41
C LEU A 583 -23.37 -22.46 -3.93
N VAL A 584 -22.34 -22.93 -4.64
CA VAL A 584 -22.28 -22.98 -6.11
C VAL A 584 -22.36 -24.42 -6.61
N ASP A 585 -23.35 -24.71 -7.44
CA ASP A 585 -23.50 -26.02 -8.08
C ASP A 585 -22.56 -26.21 -9.30
N PRO A 586 -22.42 -27.42 -9.86
CA PRO A 586 -21.54 -27.67 -11.00
C PRO A 586 -21.84 -26.84 -12.27
N GLN A 587 -23.06 -26.31 -12.42
CA GLN A 587 -23.49 -25.48 -13.55
C GLN A 587 -23.35 -23.98 -13.26
N GLY A 588 -22.81 -23.59 -12.10
CA GLY A 588 -22.62 -22.20 -11.71
C GLY A 588 -23.88 -21.53 -11.15
N ARG A 589 -24.90 -22.30 -10.74
CA ARG A 589 -26.05 -21.77 -10.00
C ARG A 589 -25.64 -21.48 -8.56
N VAL A 590 -26.16 -20.39 -8.00
CA VAL A 590 -25.74 -19.86 -6.71
C VAL A 590 -26.92 -19.76 -5.75
N ARG A 591 -26.75 -20.31 -4.55
CA ARG A 591 -27.61 -20.04 -3.40
C ARG A 591 -26.80 -19.27 -2.34
N ALA A 592 -27.38 -18.23 -1.76
CA ALA A 592 -26.66 -17.36 -0.82
C ALA A 592 -27.40 -17.17 0.51
N TRP A 593 -26.63 -16.82 1.54
CA TRP A 593 -27.09 -16.43 2.87
C TRP A 593 -26.35 -15.17 3.32
N GLY A 594 -27.11 -14.14 3.67
CA GLY A 594 -26.58 -12.85 4.12
C GLY A 594 -25.91 -12.92 5.49
N ASN A 595 -24.72 -12.33 5.63
CA ASN A 595 -23.96 -12.27 6.88
C ASN A 595 -24.47 -11.16 7.83
N ALA A 596 -24.86 -11.54 9.05
CA ALA A 596 -25.30 -10.62 10.10
C ALA A 596 -24.39 -10.66 11.37
N PHE A 597 -23.09 -10.85 11.20
CA PHE A 597 -22.11 -10.75 12.28
C PHE A 597 -22.28 -9.43 13.08
N PRO A 598 -22.10 -9.41 14.41
CA PRO A 598 -21.60 -10.46 15.32
C PRO A 598 -22.66 -11.45 15.82
N SER A 599 -23.90 -11.37 15.33
CA SER A 599 -24.96 -12.29 15.77
C SER A 599 -24.72 -13.75 15.33
N LYS A 600 -23.82 -13.97 14.36
CA LYS A 600 -23.52 -15.26 13.70
C LYS A 600 -24.74 -15.90 13.06
N ILE A 601 -25.68 -15.07 12.61
CA ILE A 601 -26.88 -15.48 11.89
C ILE A 601 -26.64 -15.32 10.40
N TRP A 602 -26.93 -16.39 9.65
CA TRP A 602 -26.89 -16.42 8.19
C TRP A 602 -28.30 -16.37 7.64
N THR A 603 -28.68 -15.25 7.01
CA THR A 603 -30.06 -15.01 6.55
C THR A 603 -30.27 -15.62 5.17
N PRO A 604 -31.11 -16.66 5.00
CA PRO A 604 -31.25 -17.34 3.71
C PRO A 604 -31.88 -16.43 2.65
N TRP A 605 -31.19 -16.24 1.53
CA TRP A 605 -31.75 -15.59 0.35
C TRP A 605 -32.26 -16.58 -0.69
N GLY A 606 -31.87 -17.85 -0.62
CA GLY A 606 -32.27 -18.87 -1.59
C GLY A 606 -31.45 -18.77 -2.88
N GLU A 607 -32.01 -19.14 -4.03
CA GLU A 607 -31.32 -18.98 -5.32
C GLU A 607 -31.18 -17.49 -5.63
N VAL A 608 -29.94 -17.06 -5.89
CA VAL A 608 -29.59 -15.69 -6.28
C VAL A 608 -29.10 -15.62 -7.72
N ALA A 609 -28.52 -16.70 -8.27
CA ALA A 609 -28.15 -16.81 -9.68
C ALA A 609 -28.48 -18.20 -10.25
N ALA A 610 -29.02 -18.25 -11.47
CA ALA A 610 -29.41 -19.51 -12.13
C ALA A 610 -28.24 -20.22 -12.85
N GLY A 611 -27.08 -19.58 -12.93
CA GLY A 611 -25.96 -19.98 -13.80
C GLY A 611 -26.12 -19.49 -15.23
N VAL A 612 -25.06 -19.63 -16.03
CA VAL A 612 -25.03 -19.20 -17.44
C VAL A 612 -24.87 -20.40 -18.38
N PRO A 613 -25.44 -20.36 -19.61
CA PRO A 613 -25.33 -21.48 -20.54
C PRO A 613 -23.88 -21.85 -20.85
N GLY A 614 -23.50 -23.11 -20.61
CA GLY A 614 -22.14 -23.60 -20.81
C GLY A 614 -21.14 -23.19 -19.71
N GLY A 615 -21.59 -22.46 -18.70
CA GLY A 615 -20.79 -22.12 -17.51
C GLY A 615 -20.53 -23.34 -16.64
N THR A 616 -19.44 -23.26 -15.87
CA THR A 616 -19.07 -24.27 -14.88
C THR A 616 -18.69 -23.62 -13.56
N ARG A 617 -18.80 -24.37 -12.46
CA ARG A 617 -18.35 -23.92 -11.14
C ARG A 617 -16.87 -23.52 -11.13
N GLU A 618 -16.03 -24.23 -11.89
CA GLU A 618 -14.59 -23.98 -11.94
C GLU A 618 -14.26 -22.66 -12.67
N GLY A 619 -15.10 -22.23 -13.62
CA GLY A 619 -14.98 -20.96 -14.32
C GLY A 619 -15.59 -19.77 -13.58
N LEU A 620 -16.42 -20.00 -12.57
CA LEU A 620 -17.10 -18.93 -11.82
C LEU A 620 -16.15 -18.21 -10.84
N ARG A 621 -16.21 -16.88 -10.83
CA ARG A 621 -15.62 -15.99 -9.81
C ARG A 621 -16.66 -14.97 -9.34
N PHE A 622 -16.42 -14.45 -8.14
CA PHE A 622 -17.07 -13.26 -7.58
C PHE A 622 -16.00 -12.22 -7.39
N ALA A 623 -16.28 -10.99 -7.83
CA ALA A 623 -15.34 -9.87 -7.83
C ALA A 623 -16.06 -8.58 -8.16
N ASP A 624 -15.74 -7.46 -7.50
CA ASP A 624 -16.28 -6.14 -7.85
C ASP A 624 -15.55 -5.56 -9.07
N ILE A 625 -16.17 -5.63 -10.26
CA ILE A 625 -15.54 -5.18 -11.50
C ILE A 625 -15.85 -3.71 -11.82
N ASP A 626 -16.97 -3.16 -11.37
CA ASP A 626 -17.37 -1.78 -11.67
C ASP A 626 -17.13 -0.79 -10.51
N GLY A 627 -16.70 -1.30 -9.35
CA GLY A 627 -16.31 -0.55 -8.16
C GLY A 627 -17.50 -0.01 -7.40
N ASP A 628 -18.63 -0.71 -7.42
CA ASP A 628 -19.86 -0.31 -6.72
C ASP A 628 -19.97 -0.86 -5.28
N GLY A 629 -18.99 -1.67 -4.88
CA GLY A 629 -18.85 -2.30 -3.58
C GLY A 629 -19.48 -3.68 -3.48
N ALA A 630 -20.25 -4.13 -4.48
CA ALA A 630 -20.88 -5.44 -4.48
C ALA A 630 -20.24 -6.39 -5.49
N ASP A 631 -19.95 -7.62 -5.07
CA ASP A 631 -19.33 -8.61 -5.93
C ASP A 631 -20.22 -9.04 -7.10
N ASP A 632 -19.63 -9.02 -8.29
CA ASP A 632 -20.26 -9.39 -9.55
C ASP A 632 -20.14 -10.89 -9.88
N TYR A 633 -20.97 -11.38 -10.78
CA TYR A 633 -20.88 -12.75 -11.28
C TYR A 633 -19.97 -12.80 -12.51
N LEU A 634 -18.84 -13.49 -12.42
CA LEU A 634 -17.85 -13.56 -13.51
C LEU A 634 -17.69 -14.98 -14.03
N MET A 635 -17.73 -15.16 -15.35
CA MET A 635 -17.47 -16.44 -16.00
C MET A 635 -16.17 -16.38 -16.80
N VAL A 636 -15.15 -17.10 -16.33
CA VAL A 636 -13.83 -17.22 -16.96
C VAL A 636 -13.81 -18.37 -17.96
N GLY A 637 -13.51 -18.04 -19.22
CA GLY A 637 -13.40 -18.97 -20.33
C GLY A 637 -12.03 -19.66 -20.43
N PRO A 638 -11.88 -20.63 -21.35
CA PRO A 638 -10.69 -21.49 -21.45
C PRO A 638 -9.36 -20.78 -21.75
N GLN A 639 -9.41 -19.53 -22.23
CA GLN A 639 -8.25 -18.70 -22.57
C GLN A 639 -8.15 -17.45 -21.67
N GLY A 640 -8.89 -17.45 -20.56
CA GLY A 640 -8.87 -16.38 -19.56
C GLY A 640 -9.75 -15.20 -19.93
N GLN A 641 -10.54 -15.32 -21.01
CA GLN A 641 -11.60 -14.37 -21.35
C GLN A 641 -12.64 -14.34 -20.22
N VAL A 642 -13.15 -13.17 -19.85
CA VAL A 642 -14.11 -13.01 -18.77
C VAL A 642 -15.34 -12.27 -19.25
N ARG A 643 -16.50 -12.88 -19.00
CA ARG A 643 -17.79 -12.23 -19.16
C ARG A 643 -18.38 -11.97 -17.77
N ALA A 644 -18.86 -10.76 -17.52
CA ALA A 644 -19.32 -10.34 -16.21
C ALA A 644 -20.79 -9.92 -16.22
N TRP A 645 -21.44 -10.05 -15.07
CA TRP A 645 -22.78 -9.57 -14.81
C TRP A 645 -22.80 -8.81 -13.49
N GLY A 646 -23.15 -7.52 -13.58
CA GLY A 646 -23.29 -6.56 -12.48
C GLY A 646 -24.36 -6.99 -11.48
N ASN A 647 -24.02 -7.04 -10.20
CA ASN A 647 -24.94 -7.41 -9.12
C ASN A 647 -25.80 -6.23 -8.66
N LYS A 648 -27.08 -6.48 -8.33
CA LYS A 648 -27.98 -5.50 -7.71
C LYS A 648 -28.82 -6.11 -6.61
N LEU A 649 -28.22 -6.85 -5.68
CA LEU A 649 -28.95 -7.25 -4.48
C LEU A 649 -29.48 -6.03 -3.70
N PRO A 650 -30.64 -6.16 -3.04
CA PRO A 650 -31.45 -7.36 -2.82
C PRO A 650 -32.41 -7.70 -3.98
N SER A 651 -32.40 -6.96 -5.10
CA SER A 651 -33.35 -7.18 -6.21
C SER A 651 -33.13 -8.50 -6.95
N LYS A 652 -31.97 -9.16 -6.74
CA LYS A 652 -31.53 -10.40 -7.41
C LYS A 652 -31.49 -10.26 -8.94
N ILE A 653 -31.19 -9.06 -9.42
CA ILE A 653 -31.04 -8.77 -10.83
C ILE A 653 -29.55 -8.75 -11.14
N TRP A 654 -29.16 -9.55 -12.15
CA TRP A 654 -27.83 -9.56 -12.73
C TRP A 654 -27.86 -8.83 -14.06
N THR A 655 -27.10 -7.74 -14.18
CA THR A 655 -27.05 -6.91 -15.40
C THR A 655 -25.85 -7.31 -16.23
N GLU A 656 -26.04 -7.76 -17.46
CA GLU A 656 -24.90 -8.14 -18.29
C GLU A 656 -23.98 -6.95 -18.59
N LEU A 657 -22.71 -7.06 -18.19
CA LEU A 657 -21.64 -6.09 -18.49
C LEU A 657 -20.89 -6.45 -19.77
N GLY A 658 -21.07 -7.68 -20.26
CA GLY A 658 -20.44 -8.18 -21.48
C GLY A 658 -19.07 -8.80 -21.21
N VAL A 659 -18.24 -8.87 -22.25
CA VAL A 659 -16.85 -9.36 -22.13
C VAL A 659 -16.00 -8.24 -21.55
N VAL A 660 -15.62 -8.37 -20.28
CA VAL A 660 -14.82 -7.38 -19.55
C VAL A 660 -13.33 -7.61 -19.73
N ALA A 661 -12.89 -8.85 -19.99
CA ALA A 661 -11.51 -9.17 -20.34
C ALA A 661 -11.46 -10.15 -21.52
N TRP A 662 -10.61 -9.89 -22.52
CA TRP A 662 -10.46 -10.77 -23.69
C TRP A 662 -9.60 -12.01 -23.43
N GLY A 663 -8.90 -12.04 -22.30
CA GLY A 663 -8.03 -13.13 -21.89
C GLY A 663 -6.62 -13.00 -22.44
N VAL A 664 -5.69 -13.63 -21.73
CA VAL A 664 -4.24 -13.56 -21.98
C VAL A 664 -3.64 -14.94 -22.26
N GLY A 665 -4.48 -15.90 -22.66
CA GLY A 665 -4.10 -17.29 -22.88
C GLY A 665 -3.95 -18.11 -21.58
N ALA A 666 -4.47 -17.59 -20.46
CA ALA A 666 -4.48 -18.28 -19.17
C ALA A 666 -5.68 -19.22 -19.05
N THR A 667 -5.56 -20.30 -18.30
CA THR A 667 -6.69 -21.19 -18.00
C THR A 667 -7.55 -20.63 -16.86
N PRO A 668 -8.82 -21.04 -16.72
CA PRO A 668 -9.65 -20.63 -15.59
C PRO A 668 -9.02 -20.90 -14.22
N GLN A 669 -8.20 -21.94 -14.08
CA GLN A 669 -7.53 -22.27 -12.82
C GLN A 669 -6.39 -21.31 -12.46
N GLU A 670 -5.87 -20.58 -13.44
CA GLU A 670 -4.78 -19.60 -13.28
C GLU A 670 -5.29 -18.19 -12.99
N VAL A 671 -6.54 -17.89 -13.37
CA VAL A 671 -7.15 -16.57 -13.18
C VAL A 671 -7.64 -16.38 -11.75
N ARG A 672 -7.30 -15.23 -11.16
CA ARG A 672 -7.76 -14.70 -9.87
C ARG A 672 -8.20 -13.24 -10.03
N PHE A 673 -9.02 -12.79 -9.09
CA PHE A 673 -9.49 -11.42 -8.97
C PHE A 673 -9.30 -10.96 -7.54
N THR A 674 -8.76 -9.76 -7.37
CA THR A 674 -8.52 -9.12 -6.06
C THR A 674 -8.09 -7.67 -6.29
N ASP A 675 -8.48 -6.74 -5.43
CA ASP A 675 -8.01 -5.34 -5.47
C ASP A 675 -6.52 -5.24 -5.05
N LEU A 676 -5.62 -4.86 -5.97
CA LEU A 676 -4.20 -4.69 -5.67
C LEU A 676 -3.78 -3.23 -5.41
N ASP A 677 -4.66 -2.25 -5.61
CA ASP A 677 -4.30 -0.83 -5.54
C ASP A 677 -5.23 0.05 -4.69
N GLY A 678 -6.21 -0.57 -4.04
CA GLY A 678 -7.08 -0.03 -3.02
C GLY A 678 -8.13 0.91 -3.59
N ASP A 679 -8.48 0.75 -4.87
CA ASP A 679 -9.48 1.57 -5.57
C ASP A 679 -10.90 0.98 -5.57
N SER A 680 -11.06 -0.13 -4.85
CA SER A 680 -12.26 -0.95 -4.68
C SER A 680 -12.72 -1.63 -5.97
N ARG A 681 -11.82 -1.83 -6.93
CA ARG A 681 -12.07 -2.67 -8.11
C ARG A 681 -11.12 -3.84 -8.10
N ASP A 682 -11.67 -5.01 -8.36
CA ASP A 682 -10.86 -6.21 -8.42
C ASP A 682 -10.06 -6.31 -9.72
N ASP A 683 -8.77 -6.55 -9.55
CA ASP A 683 -7.79 -6.62 -10.63
C ASP A 683 -7.70 -8.03 -11.22
N TYR A 684 -7.28 -8.12 -12.49
CA TYR A 684 -7.12 -9.40 -13.16
C TYR A 684 -5.72 -9.95 -12.91
N LEU A 685 -5.63 -11.13 -12.30
CA LEU A 685 -4.36 -11.79 -12.00
C LEU A 685 -4.24 -13.14 -12.71
N VAL A 686 -3.03 -13.46 -13.15
CA VAL A 686 -2.64 -14.80 -13.63
C VAL A 686 -1.55 -15.35 -12.75
N VAL A 687 -1.88 -16.42 -12.02
CA VAL A 687 -0.93 -17.18 -11.20
C VAL A 687 -0.50 -18.42 -11.97
N ASN A 688 0.79 -18.55 -12.26
CA ASN A 688 1.30 -19.73 -12.97
C ASN A 688 1.50 -20.93 -12.03
N ALA A 689 1.88 -22.09 -12.58
CA ALA A 689 2.08 -23.32 -11.81
C ALA A 689 3.13 -23.23 -10.68
N GLN A 690 4.07 -22.28 -10.75
CA GLN A 690 5.12 -22.03 -9.75
C GLN A 690 4.78 -20.87 -8.80
N GLY A 691 3.52 -20.42 -8.77
CA GLY A 691 3.07 -19.37 -7.87
C GLY A 691 3.51 -17.95 -8.26
N LYS A 692 4.08 -17.78 -9.45
CA LYS A 692 4.45 -16.47 -10.02
C LYS A 692 3.22 -15.79 -10.60
N VAL A 693 3.15 -14.48 -10.40
CA VAL A 693 1.92 -13.70 -10.62
C VAL A 693 2.18 -12.60 -11.64
N ARG A 694 1.29 -12.48 -12.62
CA ARG A 694 1.16 -11.32 -13.50
C ARG A 694 -0.18 -10.64 -13.24
N ALA A 695 -0.25 -9.32 -13.32
CA ALA A 695 -1.47 -8.58 -13.04
C ALA A 695 -1.77 -7.47 -14.05
N TRP A 696 -3.04 -7.08 -14.08
CA TRP A 696 -3.60 -5.98 -14.84
C TRP A 696 -4.58 -5.24 -13.95
N LEU A 697 -4.37 -3.94 -13.75
CA LEU A 697 -5.25 -3.14 -12.89
C LEU A 697 -6.57 -2.84 -13.60
N ASN A 698 -7.68 -2.94 -12.89
CA ASN A 698 -9.02 -2.71 -13.41
C ASN A 698 -9.35 -1.22 -13.46
N THR A 699 -9.61 -0.72 -14.66
CA THR A 699 -10.05 0.67 -14.90
C THR A 699 -11.41 0.73 -15.58
N PHE A 700 -12.17 -0.37 -15.53
CA PHE A 700 -13.51 -0.46 -16.10
C PHE A 700 -14.43 0.62 -15.53
N GLY A 701 -15.23 1.24 -16.41
CA GLY A 701 -16.11 2.37 -16.05
C GLY A 701 -15.42 3.74 -15.90
N GLN A 702 -14.08 3.81 -15.95
CA GLN A 702 -13.37 5.08 -15.95
C GLN A 702 -13.34 5.70 -17.37
N SER A 703 -13.57 7.02 -17.48
CA SER A 703 -13.64 7.70 -18.78
C SER A 703 -12.26 7.88 -19.43
N GLY A 704 -12.08 7.37 -20.66
CA GLY A 704 -10.95 7.72 -21.52
C GLY A 704 -9.66 6.94 -21.31
N GLY A 705 -9.71 5.76 -20.67
CA GLY A 705 -8.56 4.86 -20.52
C GLY A 705 -8.84 3.44 -21.04
N GLU A 706 -7.78 2.67 -21.27
CA GLU A 706 -7.85 1.20 -21.45
C GLU A 706 -8.54 0.58 -20.22
N PRO A 707 -9.37 -0.47 -20.35
CA PRO A 707 -10.06 -1.09 -19.21
C PRO A 707 -9.15 -1.93 -18.31
N TRP A 708 -7.91 -2.22 -18.75
CA TRP A 708 -6.93 -3.01 -18.01
C TRP A 708 -5.52 -2.45 -18.15
N LEU A 709 -4.91 -1.99 -17.06
CA LEU A 709 -3.54 -1.46 -17.06
C LEU A 709 -2.52 -2.56 -16.75
N VAL A 710 -1.71 -2.94 -17.76
CA VAL A 710 -0.71 -4.01 -17.64
C VAL A 710 0.35 -3.68 -16.58
N GLN A 711 0.50 -4.54 -15.56
CA GLN A 711 1.54 -4.40 -14.52
C GLN A 711 2.75 -5.30 -14.74
N GLY A 712 2.65 -6.25 -15.67
CA GLY A 712 3.71 -7.23 -15.89
C GLY A 712 3.74 -8.29 -14.79
N GLU A 713 4.93 -8.76 -14.43
CA GLU A 713 5.14 -9.70 -13.34
C GLU A 713 5.25 -8.97 -12.01
N ILE A 714 4.41 -9.37 -11.06
CA ILE A 714 4.27 -8.67 -9.79
C ILE A 714 4.86 -9.49 -8.65
N ALA A 715 4.89 -10.82 -8.77
CA ALA A 715 5.53 -11.72 -7.82
C ALA A 715 6.28 -12.82 -8.57
N SER A 716 7.52 -13.09 -8.19
CA SER A 716 8.34 -14.15 -8.81
C SER A 716 7.94 -15.58 -8.41
N GLY A 717 7.00 -15.70 -7.47
CA GLY A 717 6.60 -16.95 -6.83
C GLY A 717 7.51 -17.29 -5.65
N ALA A 718 6.93 -17.50 -4.46
CA ALA A 718 7.68 -17.81 -3.24
C ALA A 718 8.04 -19.31 -3.10
N GLY A 719 8.28 -19.99 -4.24
CA GLY A 719 8.67 -21.41 -4.26
C GLY A 719 7.54 -22.40 -3.96
N VAL A 720 6.29 -21.95 -3.96
CA VAL A 720 5.09 -22.79 -3.79
C VAL A 720 4.34 -22.96 -5.11
N SER A 721 3.53 -24.01 -5.21
CA SER A 721 2.65 -24.18 -6.38
C SER A 721 1.47 -23.21 -6.36
N ARG A 722 0.83 -23.00 -7.51
CA ARG A 722 -0.33 -22.10 -7.67
C ARG A 722 -1.42 -22.31 -6.63
N GLU A 723 -1.78 -23.56 -6.36
CA GLU A 723 -2.83 -23.94 -5.41
C GLU A 723 -2.51 -23.52 -3.96
N ASN A 724 -1.26 -23.21 -3.66
CA ASN A 724 -0.79 -22.75 -2.38
C ASN A 724 -0.62 -21.22 -2.31
N VAL A 725 -0.98 -20.50 -3.37
CA VAL A 725 -1.06 -19.03 -3.39
C VAL A 725 -2.50 -18.60 -3.09
N GLU A 726 -2.64 -17.60 -2.24
CA GLU A 726 -3.91 -16.92 -1.92
C GLU A 726 -3.67 -15.41 -1.89
N PHE A 727 -4.74 -14.63 -2.07
CA PHE A 727 -4.73 -13.18 -1.91
C PHE A 727 -5.82 -12.80 -0.90
N ALA A 728 -5.49 -11.93 0.04
CA ALA A 728 -6.39 -11.48 1.08
C ALA A 728 -5.84 -10.20 1.72
N ASP A 729 -6.69 -9.24 2.09
CA ASP A 729 -6.28 -8.02 2.80
C ASP A 729 -6.15 -8.33 4.29
N VAL A 730 -4.96 -8.73 4.76
CA VAL A 730 -4.75 -9.11 6.16
C VAL A 730 -4.25 -7.96 7.02
N ASP A 731 -3.76 -6.85 6.45
CA ASP A 731 -3.40 -5.65 7.22
C ASP A 731 -4.44 -4.52 7.17
N GLY A 732 -5.54 -4.73 6.45
CA GLY A 732 -6.69 -3.84 6.32
C GLY A 732 -6.37 -2.53 5.62
N ASP A 733 -5.33 -2.49 4.78
CA ASP A 733 -4.94 -1.28 4.06
C ASP A 733 -5.75 -1.03 2.77
N GLY A 734 -6.55 -2.02 2.36
CA GLY A 734 -7.42 -2.03 1.19
C GLY A 734 -6.83 -2.72 -0.02
N ASN A 735 -5.57 -3.15 0.07
CA ASN A 735 -4.90 -3.90 -0.98
C ASN A 735 -4.83 -5.37 -0.57
N ALA A 736 -4.89 -6.25 -1.56
CA ALA A 736 -4.72 -7.66 -1.31
C ALA A 736 -3.24 -8.01 -1.08
N ASP A 737 -2.99 -8.75 0.00
CA ASP A 737 -1.67 -9.25 0.33
C ASP A 737 -1.38 -10.57 -0.38
N TYR A 738 -0.12 -10.81 -0.73
CA TYR A 738 0.29 -12.07 -1.32
C TYR A 738 0.54 -13.09 -0.20
N LEU A 739 -0.28 -14.15 -0.16
CA LEU A 739 -0.18 -15.20 0.84
C LEU A 739 0.31 -16.51 0.23
N THR A 740 1.10 -17.24 1.01
CA THR A 740 1.39 -18.65 0.71
C THR A 740 0.97 -19.55 1.84
N ILE A 741 0.36 -20.68 1.48
CA ILE A 741 -0.24 -21.63 2.40
C ILE A 741 0.35 -23.00 2.13
N ASN A 742 0.91 -23.66 3.14
CA ASN A 742 1.42 -25.02 2.94
C ASN A 742 0.34 -26.09 3.22
N ALA A 743 0.71 -27.37 3.01
CA ALA A 743 -0.21 -28.49 3.21
C ALA A 743 -0.77 -28.60 4.65
N ALA A 744 -0.05 -28.06 5.64
CA ALA A 744 -0.44 -28.03 7.04
C ALA A 744 -1.21 -26.75 7.43
N GLY A 745 -1.68 -25.97 6.45
CA GLY A 745 -2.48 -24.77 6.68
C GLY A 745 -1.69 -23.61 7.29
N GLN A 746 -0.36 -23.67 7.27
CA GLN A 746 0.48 -22.56 7.74
C GLN A 746 0.52 -21.46 6.68
N VAL A 747 0.42 -20.20 7.11
CA VAL A 747 0.29 -19.04 6.22
C VAL A 747 1.49 -18.11 6.38
N TRP A 748 2.12 -17.76 5.26
CA TRP A 748 3.08 -16.67 5.15
C TRP A 748 2.48 -15.53 4.35
N ALA A 749 2.78 -14.30 4.75
CA ALA A 749 2.28 -13.10 4.10
C ALA A 749 3.40 -12.20 3.59
N TRP A 750 3.09 -11.52 2.50
CA TRP A 750 3.82 -10.39 1.98
C TRP A 750 2.84 -9.26 1.74
N MET A 751 3.03 -8.14 2.44
CA MET A 751 2.12 -7.01 2.35
C MET A 751 2.38 -6.19 1.08
N GLY A 752 1.32 -5.72 0.45
CA GLY A 752 1.40 -4.94 -0.77
C GLY A 752 1.77 -3.48 -0.52
N GLU A 753 3.05 -3.11 -0.51
CA GLU A 753 3.42 -1.69 -0.52
C GLU A 753 3.29 -1.09 -1.93
N ARG A 754 2.42 -0.10 -2.07
CA ARG A 754 2.08 0.56 -3.34
C ARG A 754 3.31 0.99 -4.14
N PHE A 755 3.51 0.39 -5.33
CA PHE A 755 4.21 0.78 -6.57
C PHE A 755 5.43 1.75 -6.59
N ALA A 756 5.99 2.15 -5.46
CA ALA A 756 7.08 3.12 -5.37
C ALA A 756 8.40 2.45 -4.93
N GLY A 757 8.74 1.32 -5.55
CA GLY A 757 10.02 0.65 -5.32
C GLY A 757 10.24 -0.59 -6.20
N PRO A 758 11.48 -1.06 -6.35
CA PRO A 758 11.79 -2.33 -7.03
C PRO A 758 11.33 -3.57 -6.25
N GLU A 759 10.96 -3.42 -4.97
CA GLU A 759 10.39 -4.46 -4.11
C GLU A 759 8.91 -4.12 -3.85
N ARG A 760 7.99 -4.86 -4.49
CA ARG A 760 6.53 -4.65 -4.43
C ARG A 760 5.85 -5.27 -3.20
N TRP A 761 6.57 -6.14 -2.50
CA TRP A 761 6.01 -7.04 -1.49
C TRP A 761 6.90 -6.98 -0.25
N ASP A 762 6.36 -6.47 0.87
CA ASP A 762 7.08 -6.47 2.14
C ASP A 762 6.88 -7.82 2.86
N PRO A 763 7.91 -8.67 2.97
CA PRO A 763 7.79 -9.97 3.64
C PRO A 763 7.49 -9.83 5.14
N GLN A 764 6.33 -10.34 5.56
CA GLN A 764 5.93 -10.38 6.97
C GLN A 764 6.33 -11.68 7.68
N GLY A 765 6.66 -12.72 6.92
CA GLY A 765 6.91 -14.04 7.49
C GLY A 765 5.61 -14.79 7.75
N MET A 766 5.64 -15.72 8.71
CA MET A 766 4.51 -16.60 9.01
C MET A 766 3.49 -15.88 9.90
N ILE A 767 2.28 -15.68 9.40
CA ILE A 767 1.18 -15.00 10.09
C ILE A 767 0.17 -15.97 10.71
N ALA A 768 0.21 -17.26 10.36
CA ALA A 768 -0.55 -18.31 11.03
C ALA A 768 0.28 -19.60 11.10
N ALA A 769 0.70 -19.99 12.30
CA ALA A 769 1.67 -21.08 12.47
C ALA A 769 1.11 -22.50 12.39
N GLY A 770 -0.21 -22.67 12.32
CA GLY A 770 -0.84 -23.98 12.14
C GLY A 770 -0.35 -25.04 13.14
N VAL A 771 -0.13 -24.68 14.42
CA VAL A 771 0.43 -25.63 15.40
C VAL A 771 -0.65 -26.64 15.78
N SER A 772 -0.70 -27.75 15.03
CA SER A 772 -1.60 -28.87 15.30
C SER A 772 -1.39 -29.38 16.74
N GLY A 773 -2.42 -29.28 17.58
CA GLY A 773 -2.36 -29.68 18.99
C GLY A 773 -1.67 -28.69 19.94
N GLY A 774 -1.36 -27.47 19.48
CA GLY A 774 -0.74 -26.42 20.29
C GLY A 774 -1.64 -25.99 21.45
N THR A 775 -1.13 -26.09 22.68
CA THR A 775 -1.81 -25.62 23.89
C THR A 775 -0.82 -24.90 24.78
N LEU A 776 -1.28 -23.97 25.61
CA LEU A 776 -0.46 -23.34 26.64
C LEU A 776 0.28 -24.37 27.51
N GLU A 777 -0.35 -25.50 27.83
CA GLU A 777 0.26 -26.59 28.63
C GLU A 777 1.44 -27.28 27.92
N GLY A 778 1.42 -27.32 26.58
CA GLY A 778 2.46 -27.91 25.75
C GLY A 778 3.58 -26.92 25.37
N LEU A 779 3.37 -25.62 25.54
CA LEU A 779 4.35 -24.59 25.17
C LEU A 779 5.57 -24.61 26.10
N ARG A 780 6.76 -24.63 25.52
CA ARG A 780 8.04 -24.39 26.21
C ARG A 780 8.90 -23.45 25.37
N PHE A 781 9.89 -22.86 26.02
CA PHE A 781 10.98 -22.13 25.40
C PHE A 781 12.30 -22.76 25.85
N ALA A 782 13.27 -22.80 24.94
CA ALA A 782 14.62 -23.30 25.22
C ALA A 782 15.56 -22.89 24.09
N ASP A 783 16.80 -22.53 24.36
CA ASP A 783 17.80 -22.33 23.29
C ASP A 783 18.34 -23.71 22.87
N LEU A 784 17.89 -24.21 21.71
CA LEU A 784 18.34 -25.51 21.24
C LEU A 784 19.63 -25.42 20.43
N ASN A 785 20.01 -24.24 19.93
CA ASN A 785 21.04 -24.08 18.90
C ASN A 785 22.29 -23.29 19.38
N ALA A 786 22.28 -22.77 20.61
CA ALA A 786 23.30 -21.93 21.23
C ALA A 786 23.53 -20.58 20.53
N ASP A 787 22.48 -19.96 20.00
CA ASP A 787 22.54 -18.60 19.44
C ASP A 787 22.18 -17.50 20.46
N GLY A 788 21.87 -17.90 21.70
CA GLY A 788 21.52 -17.04 22.81
C GLY A 788 20.06 -16.61 22.80
N LYS A 789 19.20 -17.21 21.96
CA LYS A 789 17.79 -16.88 21.88
C LYS A 789 16.95 -18.11 22.15
N ALA A 790 15.91 -17.94 22.95
CA ALA A 790 14.98 -19.01 23.21
C ALA A 790 14.17 -19.36 21.95
N ASP A 791 14.14 -20.65 21.62
CA ASP A 791 13.36 -21.24 20.54
C ASP A 791 11.94 -21.61 21.02
N TYR A 792 10.96 -21.57 20.10
CA TYR A 792 9.58 -21.93 20.40
C TYR A 792 9.40 -23.44 20.31
N LEU A 793 8.95 -24.08 21.40
CA LEU A 793 8.76 -25.52 21.47
C LEU A 793 7.31 -25.90 21.78
N MET A 794 6.83 -26.94 21.11
CA MET A 794 5.55 -27.57 21.42
C MET A 794 5.74 -29.02 21.84
N VAL A 795 5.31 -29.34 23.06
CA VAL A 795 5.49 -30.63 23.72
C VAL A 795 4.16 -31.38 23.80
N ASP A 796 4.11 -32.60 23.25
CA ASP A 796 2.93 -33.47 23.38
C ASP A 796 2.87 -34.15 24.77
N PRO A 797 1.74 -34.76 25.16
CA PRO A 797 1.61 -35.43 26.47
C PRO A 797 2.64 -36.54 26.75
N GLN A 798 3.26 -37.11 25.72
CA GLN A 798 4.30 -38.15 25.82
C GLN A 798 5.73 -37.58 25.82
N GLY A 799 5.87 -36.26 25.87
CA GLY A 799 7.16 -35.58 25.92
C GLY A 799 7.87 -35.47 24.56
N ARG A 800 7.19 -35.72 23.44
CA ARG A 800 7.70 -35.43 22.09
C ARG A 800 7.73 -33.93 21.88
N VAL A 801 8.75 -33.44 21.20
CA VAL A 801 9.00 -32.00 21.02
C VAL A 801 9.05 -31.67 19.53
N ARG A 802 8.22 -30.72 19.11
CA ARG A 802 8.41 -29.98 17.86
C ARG A 802 8.98 -28.60 18.17
N ALA A 803 9.88 -28.12 17.33
CA ALA A 803 10.58 -26.86 17.56
C ALA A 803 10.53 -25.92 16.35
N TRP A 804 10.57 -24.63 16.65
CA TRP A 804 10.75 -23.57 15.69
C TRP A 804 11.88 -22.64 16.15
N GLY A 805 12.89 -22.48 15.29
CA GLY A 805 14.06 -21.66 15.59
C GLY A 805 13.77 -20.17 15.57
N ASN A 806 14.28 -19.43 16.56
CA ASN A 806 14.13 -17.98 16.66
C ASN A 806 15.07 -17.25 15.68
N ARG A 807 14.57 -16.22 14.97
CA ARG A 807 15.38 -15.39 14.05
C ARG A 807 15.34 -13.88 14.34
N LEU A 808 14.91 -13.46 15.53
CA LEU A 808 14.89 -12.03 15.87
C LEU A 808 16.26 -11.36 15.61
N PRO A 809 16.28 -10.11 15.08
CA PRO A 809 15.16 -9.17 14.89
C PRO A 809 14.35 -9.41 13.59
N SER A 810 14.75 -10.33 12.72
CA SER A 810 13.91 -10.74 11.59
C SER A 810 12.81 -11.66 12.10
N VAL A 811 11.55 -11.21 12.14
CA VAL A 811 10.43 -11.99 12.69
C VAL A 811 10.13 -13.20 11.79
N ILE A 812 10.82 -14.32 12.03
CA ILE A 812 10.59 -15.59 11.33
C ILE A 812 10.94 -16.74 12.27
N TRP A 813 9.93 -17.39 12.85
CA TRP A 813 10.10 -18.73 13.41
C TRP A 813 10.41 -19.72 12.30
N THR A 814 11.52 -20.45 12.41
CA THR A 814 11.90 -21.46 11.42
C THR A 814 11.48 -22.83 11.88
N GLU A 815 10.47 -23.43 11.26
CA GLU A 815 10.07 -24.79 11.62
C GLU A 815 11.23 -25.77 11.45
N TRP A 816 11.58 -26.45 12.55
CA TRP A 816 12.51 -27.56 12.56
C TRP A 816 11.80 -28.92 12.66
N GLY A 817 10.47 -28.93 12.82
CA GLY A 817 9.67 -30.15 12.95
C GLY A 817 9.93 -30.88 14.26
N GLU A 818 9.78 -32.21 14.28
CA GLU A 818 10.09 -33.03 15.46
C GLU A 818 11.60 -33.00 15.73
N VAL A 819 11.98 -32.50 16.91
CA VAL A 819 13.36 -32.47 17.40
C VAL A 819 13.60 -33.49 18.50
N ALA A 820 12.57 -33.96 19.18
CA ALA A 820 12.66 -35.06 20.14
C ALA A 820 11.43 -35.98 20.04
N ALA A 821 11.65 -37.29 20.01
CA ALA A 821 10.57 -38.29 19.94
C ALA A 821 9.86 -38.55 21.28
N GLY A 822 10.36 -37.96 22.38
CA GLY A 822 9.97 -38.30 23.75
C GLY A 822 10.67 -39.55 24.27
N VAL A 823 10.64 -39.75 25.58
CA VAL A 823 11.23 -40.92 26.25
C VAL A 823 10.11 -41.86 26.70
N PRO A 824 10.17 -43.17 26.43
CA PRO A 824 9.15 -44.10 26.88
C PRO A 824 8.88 -44.02 28.39
N GLY A 825 7.62 -43.81 28.76
CA GLY A 825 7.18 -43.65 30.14
C GLY A 825 7.44 -42.26 30.75
N GLY A 826 8.06 -41.34 29.99
CA GLY A 826 8.13 -39.92 30.33
C GLY A 826 6.85 -39.18 29.93
N THR A 827 6.59 -38.05 30.59
CA THR A 827 5.43 -37.19 30.32
C THR A 827 5.84 -35.72 30.21
N ARG A 828 5.01 -34.89 29.57
CA ARG A 828 5.27 -33.43 29.45
C ARG A 828 5.37 -32.73 30.80
N GLU A 829 4.70 -33.24 31.84
CA GLU A 829 4.72 -32.68 33.19
C GLU A 829 6.08 -32.88 33.87
N GLU A 830 6.79 -33.95 33.51
CA GLU A 830 8.15 -34.27 33.99
C GLU A 830 9.23 -33.52 33.20
N LEU A 831 8.93 -33.09 31.97
CA LEU A 831 9.91 -32.49 31.06
C LEU A 831 10.34 -31.08 31.50
N ARG A 832 11.66 -30.84 31.54
CA ARG A 832 12.32 -29.54 31.67
C ARG A 832 13.44 -29.40 30.63
N PHE A 833 13.81 -28.17 30.35
CA PHE A 833 14.97 -27.78 29.55
C PHE A 833 15.90 -26.95 30.44
N ALA A 834 17.20 -27.20 30.35
CA ALA A 834 18.25 -26.55 31.14
C ALA A 834 19.63 -26.87 30.55
N ASP A 835 20.55 -25.91 30.48
CA ASP A 835 21.93 -26.16 30.05
C ASP A 835 22.77 -26.72 31.20
N LEU A 836 22.83 -28.05 31.29
CA LEU A 836 23.61 -28.69 32.36
C LEU A 836 25.11 -28.66 32.10
N ASN A 837 25.54 -28.46 30.85
CA ASN A 837 26.91 -28.71 30.44
C ASN A 837 27.69 -27.43 30.06
N GLY A 838 26.98 -26.31 29.92
CA GLY A 838 27.51 -24.98 29.65
C GLY A 838 27.91 -24.77 28.20
N ASP A 839 27.29 -25.49 27.27
CA ASP A 839 27.54 -25.33 25.83
C ASP A 839 26.59 -24.36 25.12
N GLY A 840 25.72 -23.71 25.89
CA GLY A 840 24.68 -22.78 25.45
C GLY A 840 23.46 -23.48 24.86
N ARG A 841 23.39 -24.83 24.89
CA ARG A 841 22.23 -25.58 24.41
C ARG A 841 21.50 -26.21 25.59
N ASP A 842 20.20 -25.96 25.64
CA ASP A 842 19.37 -26.59 26.64
C ASP A 842 19.24 -28.09 26.41
N ASP A 843 19.46 -28.85 27.48
CA ASP A 843 19.38 -30.30 27.52
C ASP A 843 17.95 -30.77 27.84
N TYR A 844 17.61 -32.01 27.47
CA TYR A 844 16.28 -32.59 27.73
C TYR A 844 16.29 -33.32 29.08
N LEU A 845 15.49 -32.86 30.04
CA LEU A 845 15.45 -33.40 31.40
C LEU A 845 14.08 -34.00 31.74
N LEU A 846 14.06 -35.18 32.35
CA LEU A 846 12.89 -35.73 33.02
C LEU A 846 13.05 -35.70 34.53
N VAL A 847 12.14 -35.00 35.20
CA VAL A 847 12.12 -34.81 36.65
C VAL A 847 10.98 -35.61 37.28
N ASP A 848 11.32 -36.52 38.20
CA ASP A 848 10.32 -37.29 38.95
C ASP A 848 9.68 -36.47 40.08
N PRO A 849 8.59 -36.95 40.73
CA PRO A 849 7.91 -36.21 41.80
C PRO A 849 8.79 -35.85 43.01
N GLN A 850 9.92 -36.52 43.22
CA GLN A 850 10.87 -36.27 44.32
C GLN A 850 12.06 -35.39 43.89
N GLY A 851 12.06 -34.89 42.63
CA GLY A 851 13.11 -34.04 42.10
C GLY A 851 14.35 -34.79 41.60
N ARG A 852 14.26 -36.11 41.38
CA ARG A 852 15.32 -36.86 40.68
C ARG A 852 15.30 -36.52 39.20
N VAL A 853 16.48 -36.41 38.59
CA VAL A 853 16.64 -35.93 37.22
C VAL A 853 17.35 -36.98 36.37
N ARG A 854 16.74 -37.33 35.23
CA ARG A 854 17.42 -38.01 34.11
C ARG A 854 17.58 -37.02 32.97
N ALA A 855 18.75 -36.98 32.34
CA ALA A 855 19.04 -35.99 31.30
C ALA A 855 19.57 -36.63 30.01
N TRP A 856 19.36 -35.92 28.90
CA TRP A 856 19.91 -36.22 27.59
C TRP A 856 20.55 -34.96 27.00
N GLY A 857 21.82 -35.07 26.59
CA GLY A 857 22.58 -33.96 26.03
C GLY A 857 22.11 -33.56 24.64
N ASN A 858 21.96 -32.26 24.39
CA ASN A 858 21.53 -31.71 23.10
C ASN A 858 22.69 -31.60 22.09
N ALA A 859 22.56 -32.25 20.93
CA ALA A 859 23.51 -32.17 19.83
C ALA A 859 22.93 -31.51 18.55
N PHE A 860 22.03 -30.54 18.69
CA PHE A 860 21.50 -29.75 17.57
C PHE A 860 22.65 -29.18 16.69
N PRO A 861 22.52 -29.13 15.35
CA PRO A 861 21.35 -29.40 14.51
C PRO A 861 21.12 -30.88 14.15
N SER A 862 21.90 -31.81 14.69
CA SER A 862 21.73 -33.25 14.37
C SER A 862 20.42 -33.84 14.92
N LYS A 863 19.75 -33.13 15.85
CA LYS A 863 18.54 -33.56 16.57
C LYS A 863 18.72 -34.88 17.32
N ILE A 864 19.96 -35.16 17.74
CA ILE A 864 20.32 -36.32 18.55
C ILE A 864 20.36 -35.91 20.01
N TRP A 865 19.69 -36.68 20.86
CA TRP A 865 19.68 -36.54 22.32
C TRP A 865 20.51 -37.64 22.96
N THR A 866 21.65 -37.29 23.54
CA THR A 866 22.62 -38.27 24.08
C THR A 866 22.26 -38.64 25.52
N PRO A 867 21.89 -39.90 25.83
CA PRO A 867 21.46 -40.27 27.18
C PRO A 867 22.61 -40.17 28.18
N TRP A 868 22.40 -39.39 29.25
CA TRP A 868 23.33 -39.30 30.38
C TRP A 868 22.87 -40.11 31.60
N GLY A 869 21.65 -40.63 31.58
CA GLY A 869 21.08 -41.39 32.70
C GLY A 869 20.68 -40.47 33.86
N GLU A 870 20.72 -40.99 35.09
CA GLU A 870 20.45 -40.19 36.30
C GLU A 870 21.60 -39.19 36.51
N VAL A 871 21.27 -37.90 36.54
CA VAL A 871 22.22 -36.81 36.80
C VAL A 871 22.01 -36.18 38.18
N ALA A 872 20.83 -36.35 38.79
CA ALA A 872 20.56 -35.95 40.17
C ALA A 872 19.61 -36.94 40.86
N ALA A 873 19.91 -37.32 42.10
CA ALA A 873 19.10 -38.27 42.88
C ALA A 873 17.84 -37.66 43.54
N GLY A 874 17.68 -36.33 43.45
CA GLY A 874 16.71 -35.57 44.24
C GLY A 874 17.21 -35.28 45.66
N VAL A 875 16.48 -34.45 46.41
CA VAL A 875 16.83 -34.03 47.77
C VAL A 875 15.75 -34.45 48.77
N PRO A 876 16.10 -34.79 50.03
CA PRO A 876 15.11 -35.20 51.02
C PRO A 876 14.05 -34.12 51.26
N GLY A 877 12.78 -34.48 51.09
CA GLY A 877 11.65 -33.55 51.22
C GLY A 877 11.46 -32.60 50.03
N GLY A 878 12.27 -32.74 48.97
CA GLY A 878 12.11 -32.02 47.72
C GLY A 878 10.89 -32.49 46.92
N THR A 879 10.42 -31.63 46.04
CA THR A 879 9.30 -31.91 45.13
C THR A 879 9.64 -31.41 43.74
N ARG A 880 9.07 -32.03 42.71
CA ARG A 880 9.20 -31.56 41.32
C ARG A 880 8.73 -30.12 41.16
N GLU A 881 7.65 -29.74 41.82
CA GLU A 881 7.04 -28.42 41.75
C GLU A 881 7.93 -27.33 42.39
N GLY A 882 8.75 -27.72 43.37
CA GLY A 882 9.75 -26.85 44.00
C GLY A 882 11.09 -26.77 43.25
N LEU A 883 11.35 -27.64 42.27
CA LEU A 883 12.61 -27.66 41.55
C LEU A 883 12.69 -26.54 40.50
N ARG A 884 13.82 -25.84 40.43
CA ARG A 884 14.23 -24.93 39.34
C ARG A 884 15.66 -25.24 38.91
N PHE A 885 15.97 -24.89 37.66
CA PHE A 885 17.31 -24.85 37.08
C PHE A 885 17.58 -23.39 36.71
N ALA A 886 18.75 -22.88 37.08
CA ALA A 886 19.16 -21.50 36.86
C ALA A 886 20.65 -21.33 37.16
N ASP A 887 21.35 -20.48 36.43
CA ASP A 887 22.78 -20.22 36.61
C ASP A 887 23.00 -19.17 37.73
N ILE A 888 23.25 -19.63 38.96
CA ILE A 888 23.34 -18.72 40.12
C ILE A 888 24.75 -18.14 40.29
N ASP A 889 25.78 -18.77 39.74
CA ASP A 889 27.17 -18.29 39.86
C ASP A 889 27.81 -17.74 38.58
N GLY A 890 27.08 -17.81 37.47
CA GLY A 890 27.43 -17.22 36.18
C GLY A 890 28.48 -18.03 35.42
N ASP A 891 28.54 -19.34 35.66
CA ASP A 891 29.53 -20.23 35.05
C ASP A 891 29.07 -20.88 33.74
N GLY A 892 27.86 -20.52 33.29
CA GLY A 892 27.16 -20.98 32.11
C GLY A 892 26.40 -22.28 32.31
N ARG A 893 26.43 -22.90 33.50
CA ARG A 893 25.73 -24.15 33.79
C ARG A 893 24.59 -23.89 34.77
N ASP A 894 23.43 -24.46 34.46
CA ASP A 894 22.30 -24.38 35.35
C ASP A 894 22.51 -25.19 36.63
N ASP A 895 22.26 -24.54 37.77
CA ASP A 895 22.33 -25.10 39.11
C ASP A 895 21.01 -25.75 39.53
N TYR A 896 21.08 -26.69 40.48
CA TYR A 896 19.90 -27.35 41.02
C TYR A 896 19.35 -26.54 42.20
N LEU A 897 18.12 -26.02 42.08
CA LEU A 897 17.50 -25.18 43.10
C LEU A 897 16.23 -25.81 43.66
N MET A 898 16.11 -25.88 44.98
CA MET A 898 14.90 -26.33 45.66
C MET A 898 14.21 -25.16 46.37
N VAL A 899 13.06 -24.76 45.83
CA VAL A 899 12.21 -23.69 46.36
C VAL A 899 11.21 -24.23 47.38
N GLY A 900 11.37 -23.79 48.62
CA GLY A 900 10.49 -24.11 49.75
C GLY A 900 9.14 -23.40 49.70
N PRO A 901 8.17 -23.84 50.51
CA PRO A 901 6.77 -23.41 50.45
C PRO A 901 6.53 -21.93 50.76
N GLN A 902 7.53 -21.21 51.29
CA GLN A 902 7.47 -19.76 51.53
C GLN A 902 8.54 -18.99 50.71
N GLY A 903 9.01 -19.61 49.63
CA GLY A 903 9.97 -19.03 48.68
C GLY A 903 11.43 -19.11 49.13
N GLN A 904 11.75 -19.87 50.18
CA GLN A 904 13.14 -20.15 50.55
C GLN A 904 13.84 -20.94 49.45
N VAL A 905 15.13 -20.73 49.24
CA VAL A 905 15.86 -21.41 48.16
C VAL A 905 17.10 -22.06 48.74
N ARG A 906 17.20 -23.38 48.54
CA ARG A 906 18.41 -24.15 48.78
C ARG A 906 19.03 -24.53 47.44
N ALA A 907 20.33 -24.35 47.28
CA ALA A 907 21.01 -24.48 46.00
C ALA A 907 22.16 -25.48 46.03
N TRP A 908 22.41 -26.11 44.89
CA TRP A 908 23.57 -26.97 44.66
C TRP A 908 24.23 -26.61 43.32
N GLY A 909 25.52 -26.28 43.39
CA GLY A 909 26.33 -25.91 42.23
C GLY A 909 26.59 -27.07 41.27
N ASN A 910 26.47 -26.84 39.97
CA ASN A 910 26.65 -27.84 38.92
C ASN A 910 28.12 -28.01 38.47
N ALA A 911 28.69 -29.20 38.68
CA ALA A 911 30.04 -29.55 38.22
C ALA A 911 30.05 -30.52 37.03
N PHE A 912 29.11 -30.42 36.10
CA PHE A 912 29.07 -31.24 34.88
C PHE A 912 30.43 -31.18 34.11
N PRO A 913 30.90 -32.28 33.49
CA PRO A 913 30.27 -33.60 33.30
C PRO A 913 30.45 -34.60 34.44
N SER A 914 31.02 -34.19 35.58
CA SER A 914 31.21 -35.10 36.72
C SER A 914 29.88 -35.56 37.36
N LYS A 915 28.77 -34.87 37.05
CA LYS A 915 27.43 -35.09 37.62
C LYS A 915 27.42 -34.96 39.15
N ILE A 916 28.28 -34.10 39.67
CA ILE A 916 28.38 -33.78 41.09
C ILE A 916 27.67 -32.45 41.33
N TRP A 917 26.78 -32.44 42.33
CA TRP A 917 26.06 -31.27 42.81
C TRP A 917 26.66 -30.82 44.15
N THR A 918 27.26 -29.64 44.19
CA THR A 918 27.92 -29.11 45.40
C THR A 918 26.95 -28.29 46.23
N GLU A 919 26.59 -28.77 47.41
CA GLU A 919 25.63 -28.07 48.27
C GLU A 919 26.16 -26.70 48.72
N TRP A 920 25.36 -25.66 48.48
CA TRP A 920 25.63 -24.29 48.94
C TRP A 920 24.75 -23.88 50.13
N GLY A 921 23.81 -24.73 50.52
CA GLY A 921 22.85 -24.45 51.60
C GLY A 921 21.75 -23.49 51.15
N GLU A 922 21.13 -22.81 52.12
CA GLU A 922 20.08 -21.83 51.85
C GLU A 922 20.71 -20.55 51.30
N ILE A 923 20.39 -20.21 50.04
CA ILE A 923 20.85 -18.99 49.38
C ILE A 923 19.84 -17.85 49.48
N ALA A 924 18.57 -18.15 49.75
CA ALA A 924 17.52 -17.15 49.98
C ALA A 924 16.58 -17.61 51.11
N SER A 925 16.29 -16.73 52.06
CA SER A 925 15.42 -17.02 53.21
C SER A 925 13.93 -17.00 52.91
N GLY A 926 13.55 -16.70 51.66
CA GLY A 926 12.18 -16.56 51.21
C GLY A 926 11.51 -15.26 51.65
N ILE A 927 10.40 -14.95 50.97
CA ILE A 927 9.63 -13.70 51.11
C ILE A 927 8.18 -13.95 51.55
N GLY A 928 7.86 -15.18 51.98
CA GLY A 928 6.52 -15.54 52.44
C GLY A 928 5.53 -15.87 51.31
N LEU A 929 6.00 -15.97 50.07
CA LEU A 929 5.19 -16.33 48.91
C LEU A 929 5.28 -17.84 48.61
N HIS A 930 4.22 -18.38 48.02
CA HIS A 930 4.19 -19.79 47.63
C HIS A 930 5.26 -20.10 46.57
N ASN A 931 5.84 -21.31 46.60
CA ASN A 931 6.95 -21.67 45.70
C ASN A 931 6.62 -21.53 44.20
N SER A 932 5.35 -21.70 43.82
CA SER A 932 4.87 -21.52 42.44
C SER A 932 4.97 -20.08 41.94
N MET A 933 5.11 -19.11 42.85
CA MET A 933 5.30 -17.70 42.52
C MET A 933 6.78 -17.34 42.35
N ILE A 934 7.71 -18.25 42.63
CA ILE A 934 9.15 -17.99 42.55
C ILE A 934 9.73 -18.61 41.28
N THR A 935 10.49 -17.80 40.55
CA THR A 935 11.26 -18.19 39.37
C THR A 935 12.58 -17.43 39.35
N PHE A 936 13.43 -17.77 38.39
CA PHE A 936 14.75 -17.19 38.20
C PHE A 936 14.93 -16.79 36.75
N ALA A 937 15.57 -15.66 36.50
CA ALA A 937 16.00 -15.20 35.19
C ALA A 937 16.97 -14.01 35.34
N ASP A 938 17.90 -13.84 34.41
CA ASP A 938 18.85 -12.72 34.38
C ASP A 938 18.17 -11.40 33.93
N ILE A 939 18.05 -10.43 34.85
CA ILE A 939 17.39 -9.14 34.58
C ILE A 939 18.36 -8.06 34.08
N ASP A 940 19.67 -8.23 34.27
CA ASP A 940 20.66 -7.20 33.95
C ASP A 940 21.78 -7.64 32.99
N GLY A 941 21.70 -8.87 32.49
CA GLY A 941 22.54 -9.45 31.46
C GLY A 941 23.95 -9.81 31.94
N ASP A 942 24.12 -9.99 33.26
CA ASP A 942 25.43 -10.26 33.86
C ASP A 942 25.83 -11.75 33.86
N GLY A 943 24.92 -12.60 33.35
CA GLY A 943 25.06 -14.05 33.25
C GLY A 943 24.64 -14.79 34.51
N ARG A 944 24.16 -14.10 35.56
CA ARG A 944 23.63 -14.73 36.77
C ARG A 944 22.13 -14.52 36.86
N ASP A 945 21.43 -15.60 37.12
CA ASP A 945 20.00 -15.53 37.30
C ASP A 945 19.61 -14.88 38.63
N ASP A 946 18.58 -14.04 38.54
CA ASP A 946 18.04 -13.26 39.65
C ASP A 946 16.82 -13.91 40.29
N TYR A 947 16.56 -13.58 41.56
CA TYR A 947 15.39 -14.09 42.27
C TYR A 947 14.16 -13.25 41.91
N LEU A 948 13.15 -13.87 41.32
CA LEU A 948 11.93 -13.20 40.87
C LEU A 948 10.68 -13.77 41.55
N SER A 949 9.74 -12.88 41.88
CA SER A 949 8.39 -13.29 42.26
C SER A 949 7.36 -12.83 41.24
N VAL A 950 6.59 -13.77 40.69
CA VAL A 950 5.49 -13.54 39.74
C VAL A 950 4.17 -13.86 40.43
N ASN A 951 3.30 -12.86 40.58
CA ASN A 951 1.99 -13.08 41.21
C ASN A 951 0.96 -13.64 40.22
N ASP A 952 -0.24 -13.95 40.71
CA ASP A 952 -1.33 -14.56 39.91
C ASP A 952 -1.80 -13.70 38.72
N ARG A 953 -1.44 -12.41 38.67
CA ARG A 953 -1.76 -11.46 37.58
C ARG A 953 -0.54 -11.07 36.74
N GLY A 954 0.53 -11.86 36.80
CA GLY A 954 1.75 -11.61 36.00
C GLY A 954 2.58 -10.41 36.45
N ARG A 955 2.33 -9.86 37.64
CA ARG A 955 3.17 -8.78 38.20
C ARG A 955 4.48 -9.36 38.73
N ILE A 956 5.61 -8.69 38.45
CA ILE A 956 6.95 -9.17 38.80
C ILE A 956 7.65 -8.22 39.78
N TRP A 957 8.14 -8.79 40.88
CA TRP A 957 9.14 -8.18 41.76
C TRP A 957 10.47 -8.93 41.68
N ALA A 958 11.58 -8.20 41.75
CA ALA A 958 12.91 -8.75 41.53
C ALA A 958 13.92 -8.42 42.64
N TRP A 959 14.85 -9.35 42.83
CA TRP A 959 16.03 -9.20 43.66
C TRP A 959 17.24 -9.66 42.85
N ARG A 960 18.13 -8.72 42.55
CA ARG A 960 19.31 -9.00 41.75
C ARG A 960 20.35 -9.81 42.52
N ASN A 961 20.87 -10.86 41.92
CA ASN A 961 21.98 -11.66 42.37
C ASN A 961 23.27 -10.82 42.42
N ASN A 962 23.84 -10.69 43.60
CA ASN A 962 25.06 -9.91 43.87
C ASN A 962 26.14 -10.79 44.51
N ARG A 963 26.06 -12.10 44.30
CA ARG A 963 27.02 -13.06 44.82
C ARG A 963 28.42 -12.72 44.31
N GLY A 964 29.42 -12.78 45.21
CA GLY A 964 30.82 -12.50 44.88
C GLY A 964 31.22 -11.02 44.86
N SER A 965 30.26 -10.08 44.87
CA SER A 965 30.53 -8.63 44.77
C SER A 965 30.72 -7.90 46.10
N GLY A 966 30.57 -8.61 47.23
CA GLY A 966 30.60 -8.05 48.59
C GLY A 966 29.28 -7.35 48.97
N GLY A 967 28.84 -7.53 50.23
CA GLY A 967 27.52 -7.08 50.70
C GLY A 967 26.46 -8.19 50.69
N PRO A 968 25.15 -7.86 50.74
CA PRO A 968 24.08 -8.84 50.62
C PRO A 968 24.13 -9.57 49.27
N ASN A 969 23.84 -10.87 49.29
CA ASN A 969 23.80 -11.71 48.08
C ASN A 969 22.63 -11.36 47.15
N TRP A 970 21.57 -10.73 47.67
CA TRP A 970 20.38 -10.34 46.91
C TRP A 970 20.10 -8.85 47.11
N LEU A 971 20.08 -8.09 46.03
CA LEU A 971 19.81 -6.65 46.03
C LEU A 971 18.39 -6.38 45.57
N ILE A 972 17.58 -5.79 46.44
CA ILE A 972 16.17 -5.46 46.14
C ILE A 972 16.11 -4.51 44.94
N GLN A 973 15.42 -4.92 43.88
CA GLN A 973 15.11 -4.05 42.73
C GLN A 973 13.70 -3.46 42.84
N GLY A 974 12.79 -4.16 43.51
CA GLY A 974 11.41 -3.74 43.67
C GLY A 974 10.53 -4.24 42.54
N GLU A 975 9.53 -3.45 42.14
CA GLU A 975 8.62 -3.81 41.07
C GLU A 975 9.23 -3.54 39.70
N ILE A 976 9.32 -4.60 38.90
CA ILE A 976 9.86 -4.49 37.54
C ILE A 976 8.80 -4.66 36.46
N ALA A 977 7.66 -5.31 36.75
CA ALA A 977 6.54 -5.37 35.80
C ALA A 977 5.19 -5.31 36.53
N THR A 978 4.27 -4.46 36.06
CA THR A 978 2.91 -4.31 36.64
C THR A 978 1.95 -5.44 36.24
N GLY A 979 2.30 -6.22 35.22
CA GLY A 979 1.43 -7.18 34.54
C GLY A 979 0.59 -6.53 33.43
N VAL A 980 0.11 -7.36 32.50
CA VAL A 980 -0.65 -6.94 31.28
C VAL A 980 -2.07 -7.51 31.24
N GLY A 981 -2.61 -7.87 32.40
CA GLY A 981 -3.90 -8.56 32.48
C GLY A 981 -3.83 -10.07 32.21
N ALA A 982 -2.64 -10.63 31.97
CA ALA A 982 -2.41 -12.07 31.88
C ALA A 982 -2.34 -12.74 33.27
N THR A 983 -2.69 -14.01 33.35
CA THR A 983 -2.49 -14.83 34.56
C THR A 983 -1.06 -15.38 34.64
N ARG A 984 -0.59 -15.77 35.83
CA ARG A 984 0.77 -16.31 36.02
C ARG A 984 1.11 -17.45 35.07
N ASP A 985 0.17 -18.37 34.82
CA ASP A 985 0.40 -19.56 33.98
C ASP A 985 0.53 -19.22 32.49
N GLN A 986 0.23 -17.98 32.10
CA GLN A 986 0.41 -17.46 30.74
C GLN A 986 1.74 -16.73 30.56
N VAL A 987 2.48 -16.46 31.66
CA VAL A 987 3.71 -15.66 31.64
C VAL A 987 4.93 -16.56 31.53
N PHE A 988 5.82 -16.23 30.58
CA PHE A 988 7.14 -16.84 30.42
C PHE A 988 8.21 -15.76 30.47
N LEU A 989 9.39 -16.08 30.99
CA LEU A 989 10.51 -15.16 31.16
C LEU A 989 11.72 -15.76 30.46
N GLU A 990 11.99 -15.30 29.25
CA GLU A 990 12.96 -15.94 28.34
C GLU A 990 13.64 -14.86 27.52
N ASP A 991 14.94 -14.98 27.23
CA ASP A 991 15.60 -14.08 26.29
C ASP A 991 15.26 -14.49 24.85
N VAL A 992 14.35 -13.77 24.19
CA VAL A 992 14.02 -14.04 22.79
C VAL A 992 14.80 -13.16 21.82
N ASN A 993 15.44 -12.10 22.30
CA ASN A 993 16.12 -11.13 21.44
C ASN A 993 17.65 -11.30 21.40
N GLY A 994 18.21 -12.05 22.35
CA GLY A 994 19.63 -12.38 22.48
C GLY A 994 20.46 -11.30 23.17
N ASP A 995 19.83 -10.38 23.92
CA ASP A 995 20.52 -9.34 24.68
C ASP A 995 20.96 -9.78 26.08
N ARG A 996 20.76 -11.07 26.39
CA ARG A 996 21.02 -11.77 27.65
C ARG A 996 20.16 -11.31 28.81
N ARG A 997 19.11 -10.53 28.54
CA ARG A 997 18.12 -10.18 29.54
C ARG A 997 16.86 -10.95 29.23
N PHE A 998 16.16 -11.38 30.27
CA PHE A 998 14.88 -12.00 30.04
C PHE A 998 13.89 -10.99 29.44
N ASP A 999 13.10 -11.46 28.48
CA ASP A 999 11.93 -10.76 27.97
C ASP A 999 10.69 -11.20 28.77
N TYR A 1000 9.68 -10.34 28.85
CA TYR A 1000 8.39 -10.68 29.44
C TYR A 1000 7.49 -11.21 28.34
N LEU A 1001 7.10 -12.49 28.37
CA LEU A 1001 6.27 -13.11 27.35
C LEU A 1001 4.91 -13.49 27.94
N VAL A 1002 3.86 -13.34 27.14
CA VAL A 1002 2.50 -13.78 27.44
C VAL A 1002 1.99 -14.65 26.33
N SER A 1003 1.53 -15.84 26.69
CA SER A 1003 0.91 -16.76 25.75
C SER A 1003 -0.61 -16.90 25.93
N THR A 1004 -1.30 -17.07 24.81
CA THR A 1004 -2.73 -17.42 24.78
C THR A 1004 -2.89 -18.92 25.02
N SER A 1005 -4.14 -19.37 25.25
CA SER A 1005 -4.46 -20.80 25.37
C SER A 1005 -4.10 -21.62 24.13
N ALA A 1006 -4.02 -20.97 22.96
CA ALA A 1006 -3.66 -21.58 21.67
C ALA A 1006 -2.15 -21.56 21.37
N GLY A 1007 -1.31 -21.06 22.30
CA GLY A 1007 0.13 -21.02 22.13
C GLY A 1007 0.64 -19.86 21.26
N ALA A 1008 -0.18 -18.84 20.99
CA ALA A 1008 0.28 -17.56 20.43
C ALA A 1008 1.04 -16.78 21.51
N VAL A 1009 2.06 -16.01 21.14
CA VAL A 1009 2.99 -15.40 22.11
C VAL A 1009 3.21 -13.93 21.81
N THR A 1010 3.00 -13.08 22.81
CA THR A 1010 3.36 -11.66 22.81
C THR A 1010 4.52 -11.44 23.77
N ALA A 1011 5.56 -10.75 23.34
CA ALA A 1011 6.75 -10.43 24.11
C ALA A 1011 6.92 -8.91 24.27
N TRP A 1012 7.53 -8.54 25.39
CA TRP A 1012 8.00 -7.21 25.70
C TRP A 1012 9.45 -7.33 26.15
N HIS A 1013 10.34 -6.55 25.55
CA HIS A 1013 11.75 -6.59 25.89
C HIS A 1013 12.14 -5.60 26.97
N GLY A 1014 12.99 -6.07 27.88
CA GLY A 1014 13.49 -5.25 28.98
C GLY A 1014 14.42 -4.17 28.44
N ASN A 1015 14.14 -2.89 28.71
CA ASN A 1015 15.05 -1.81 28.30
C ASN A 1015 16.13 -1.51 29.36
N GLY A 1016 16.20 -2.33 30.41
CA GLY A 1016 17.16 -2.21 31.52
C GLY A 1016 16.76 -1.17 32.58
N GLN A 1017 15.58 -0.55 32.48
CA GLN A 1017 15.09 0.35 33.53
C GLN A 1017 14.23 -0.40 34.54
N VAL A 1018 14.75 -0.55 35.75
CA VAL A 1018 13.98 -1.02 36.91
C VAL A 1018 13.24 0.18 37.51
N ARG A 1019 11.93 0.08 37.70
CA ARG A 1019 11.15 1.08 38.43
C ARG A 1019 11.62 1.06 39.89
N LYS A 1020 12.39 2.08 40.30
CA LYS A 1020 12.72 2.26 41.73
C LYS A 1020 11.46 2.71 42.46
N GLY A 1021 10.76 1.75 43.06
CA GLY A 1021 9.72 1.95 44.06
C GLY A 1021 10.31 2.27 45.42
#